data_AF-A0A935IBC5-F1
#
_entry.id   AF-A0A935IBC5-F1
#
_cell.length_a   1.000
_cell.length_b   1.000
_cell.length_c   1.000
_cell.angle_alpha   90.00
_cell.angle_beta   90.00
_cell.angle_gamma   90.00
#
_symmetry.space_group_name_H-M   'P 1'
#
loop_
_entity.id
_entity.type
_entity.pdbx_description
1 polymer ?
#
loop_
_entity_poly.entity_id
_entity_poly.type
_entity_poly.pdbx_seq_one_letter_code
_entity_poly.pdbx_strand_id
1 'polypeptide(L)'
;MHHISYILLKRFFLFVSISSLLTIELYAQSTSWTGATNTDWNTNSNWSAGVPLSTTDVFITNVTNDPVISSSAVAQTVYINAGALLTISATFSLTIIGSTATQSIWNIGTLNNYGIININSSVSVGNYGIFNQATLNNYTGAVINIDRCLFAGLLNSGTLANDGTITIGATTSVATYGIYNIATFNNNNGGIIKIDRSIYSGIYNTGVITNVATITIGAVANIGNYCFINEATVNNNTGGVINLDRASNNALFNNGIINNIAMIQIGATAVSGSFGINNQNNINNNSGGIINIDQLIDGGIYNNGTISNVATINIGTLSSIGYYGIYNDATFNNNANGIIKIDRSSLLGITKFNGTFTNNASITIGAIVPIVNLIIGDVGAFINNTGGILNGTGNLPGTNFYHTAGTLSPGYSPGKMTFTTSSNFTNSTLSMEAISAGGVGGIDYDQIVITGTATVGASTYLNLKFNYAVECKTTFDVLTATSVVGTIPTGNISFSNVGPGNVIAVSVSYPGGNTIRITVTTPLDTKIPVFNCATLTTINYNTQAPNCINNSDVNMPVAVDLCVGNINGIGTRSDNATINAPWPLGTTIITWNFTDASSNVKTCTQNVIVNDDDIPLIIRNGLVIVDICENDTYIDAGATANDNCDGNITTNIVTFNPVNTSIPATYTVTYNVSDAASNAAIQVTRSVIVHPLPATICPSDFTICKTSGNVTLSGASPVGGSFSGAGVSGGIFDPLVAGAGMHTITYSYTDANGCIGTCTFVITVFNPPILNVSDNMYYCTLSEAISASNTDDGEEIRVPAGTYMDACLMVNKSLKFTAVGGSIIINCFEMNGSGKDMTLGSNFTINTLTLTLGKVHTNGYNLKCGTILHASGSDSYVITD
;
A
#
# COMPACT_ATOMS: atom_id res chain seq x y z
N MET A 1 62.63 1.02 47.83
CA MET A 1 63.81 1.79 48.32
C MET A 1 63.40 2.79 49.41
N HIS A 2 62.64 2.36 50.44
CA HIS A 2 61.88 3.27 51.32
C HIS A 2 62.33 3.32 52.79
N HIS A 3 63.53 2.83 53.12
CA HIS A 3 63.97 2.72 54.53
C HIS A 3 65.20 3.54 54.95
N ILE A 4 65.71 4.46 54.10
CA ILE A 4 66.92 5.25 54.41
C ILE A 4 66.65 6.74 54.70
N SER A 5 65.43 7.25 54.47
CA SER A 5 65.14 8.69 54.65
C SER A 5 64.73 9.11 56.07
N TYR A 6 64.44 8.17 56.98
CA TYR A 6 63.97 8.49 58.34
C TYR A 6 65.10 8.80 59.34
N ILE A 7 66.36 8.50 58.99
CA ILE A 7 67.53 8.68 59.88
C ILE A 7 68.30 9.98 59.58
N LEU A 8 68.08 10.61 58.42
CA LEU A 8 68.77 11.85 58.04
C LEU A 8 68.09 13.13 58.60
N LEU A 9 66.79 13.10 58.91
CA LEU A 9 66.08 14.28 59.43
C LEU A 9 66.34 14.54 60.93
N LYS A 10 66.70 13.51 61.71
CA LYS A 10 67.08 13.66 63.13
C LYS A 10 68.54 14.05 63.36
N ARG A 11 69.41 13.95 62.35
CA ARG A 11 70.83 14.31 62.46
C ARG A 11 71.17 15.73 62.03
N PHE A 12 70.20 16.50 61.52
CA PHE A 12 70.38 17.90 61.14
C PHE A 12 70.16 18.90 62.29
N PHE A 13 69.74 18.43 63.48
CA PHE A 13 69.43 19.27 64.64
C PHE A 13 70.59 19.45 65.65
N LEU A 14 71.84 19.08 65.30
CA LEU A 14 72.98 19.16 66.24
C LEU A 14 74.23 19.90 65.71
N PHE A 15 74.11 20.64 64.60
CA PHE A 15 75.22 21.43 64.05
C PHE A 15 74.76 22.84 63.66
N VAL A 16 74.33 23.63 64.63
CA VAL A 16 74.30 25.11 64.53
C VAL A 16 74.86 25.69 65.81
N SER A 17 76.14 25.45 66.03
CA SER A 17 76.98 26.27 66.90
C SER A 17 78.41 26.03 66.45
N ILE A 18 79.08 27.10 66.01
CA ILE A 18 80.47 27.19 65.52
C ILE A 18 80.60 27.04 63.99
N SER A 19 80.34 28.13 63.26
CA SER A 19 81.13 28.53 62.09
C SER A 19 80.84 29.98 61.70
N SER A 20 81.37 30.92 62.47
CA SER A 20 81.68 32.25 61.96
C SER A 20 83.12 32.23 61.47
N LEU A 21 83.39 32.53 60.20
CA LEU A 21 84.32 33.60 59.82
C LEU A 21 84.45 33.72 58.29
N LEU A 22 84.37 34.96 57.84
CA LEU A 22 84.82 35.51 56.55
C LEU A 22 83.84 35.57 55.36
N THR A 23 82.76 36.32 55.54
CA THR A 23 82.35 37.37 54.58
C THR A 23 81.78 38.54 55.38
N ILE A 24 82.00 39.77 54.92
CA ILE A 24 81.48 40.99 55.56
C ILE A 24 79.96 41.02 55.30
N GLU A 25 79.15 40.69 56.30
CA GLU A 25 77.71 40.98 56.31
C GLU A 25 77.41 41.98 57.44
N LEU A 26 76.74 43.07 57.08
CA LEU A 26 76.21 44.07 58.00
C LEU A 26 75.39 43.37 59.10
N TYR A 27 75.70 43.66 60.37
CA TYR A 27 74.90 43.22 61.51
C TYR A 27 73.45 43.68 61.35
N ALA A 28 72.51 42.73 61.23
CA ALA A 28 71.10 42.99 61.46
C ALA A 28 70.94 43.52 62.90
N GLN A 29 70.29 44.67 63.05
CA GLN A 29 69.98 45.21 64.37
C GLN A 29 68.80 44.42 64.94
N SER A 30 68.82 44.05 66.22
CA SER A 30 67.69 43.36 66.86
C SER A 30 67.04 44.23 67.92
N THR A 31 65.72 44.09 68.09
CA THR A 31 64.95 44.80 69.11
C THR A 31 63.85 43.90 69.66
N SER A 32 63.54 44.04 70.95
CA SER A 32 62.51 43.27 71.64
C SER A 32 61.39 44.19 72.10
N TRP A 33 60.16 43.74 71.95
CA TRP A 33 58.98 44.41 72.48
C TRP A 33 58.97 44.29 74.01
N THR A 34 58.95 45.42 74.71
CA THR A 34 58.88 45.51 76.17
C THR A 34 57.49 45.87 76.67
N GLY A 35 56.65 46.49 75.82
CA GLY A 35 55.30 46.96 76.19
C GLY A 35 55.30 47.99 77.32
N ALA A 36 56.40 48.72 77.52
CA ALA A 36 56.62 49.53 78.72
C ALA A 36 55.61 50.67 78.92
N THR A 37 54.99 51.18 77.85
CA THR A 37 54.12 52.36 77.92
C THR A 37 52.70 52.14 77.42
N ASN A 38 52.52 51.54 76.25
CA ASN A 38 51.21 51.30 75.64
C ASN A 38 51.32 50.15 74.61
N THR A 39 50.28 49.91 73.82
CA THR A 39 50.26 48.84 72.81
C THR A 39 50.74 49.27 71.41
N ASP A 40 50.98 50.56 71.16
CA ASP A 40 51.24 51.06 69.80
C ASP A 40 52.65 50.71 69.31
N TRP A 41 52.73 49.96 68.19
CA TRP A 41 53.98 49.51 67.58
C TRP A 41 54.98 50.63 67.35
N ASN A 42 54.53 51.85 67.02
CA ASN A 42 55.43 52.96 66.67
C ASN A 42 55.87 53.82 67.87
N THR A 43 55.46 53.45 69.10
CA THR A 43 55.94 54.13 70.31
C THR A 43 57.34 53.64 70.69
N ASN A 44 58.35 54.50 70.54
CA ASN A 44 59.77 54.16 70.74
C ASN A 44 60.10 53.55 72.11
N SER A 45 59.42 53.97 73.19
CA SER A 45 59.61 53.45 74.55
C SER A 45 59.13 52.01 74.74
N ASN A 46 58.33 51.44 73.83
CA ASN A 46 57.91 50.04 73.88
C ASN A 46 58.97 49.08 73.31
N TRP A 47 60.11 49.58 72.84
CA TRP A 47 61.17 48.79 72.22
C TRP A 47 62.50 48.90 72.97
N SER A 48 63.20 47.77 73.13
CA SER A 48 64.50 47.75 73.79
C SER A 48 65.60 48.49 73.02
N ALA A 49 65.47 48.59 71.70
CA ALA A 49 66.46 49.21 70.80
C ALA A 49 65.79 50.04 69.69
N GLY A 50 64.72 50.77 70.04
CA GLY A 50 64.00 51.66 69.13
C GLY A 50 63.00 50.95 68.20
N VAL A 51 62.18 51.75 67.51
CA VAL A 51 61.13 51.27 66.59
C VAL A 51 61.76 50.48 65.42
N PRO A 52 61.24 49.28 65.07
CA PRO A 52 61.79 48.44 64.01
C PRO A 52 61.87 49.12 62.64
N LEU A 53 62.98 48.85 61.94
CA LEU A 53 63.22 49.23 60.55
C LEU A 53 63.25 47.98 59.65
N SER A 54 63.38 48.16 58.33
CA SER A 54 63.44 47.07 57.34
C SER A 54 64.65 46.13 57.50
N THR A 55 65.65 46.51 58.30
CA THR A 55 66.86 45.74 58.62
C THR A 55 66.87 45.26 60.07
N THR A 56 65.71 45.29 60.74
CA THR A 56 65.58 44.98 62.15
C THR A 56 64.91 43.62 62.37
N ASP A 57 65.57 42.74 63.11
CA ASP A 57 64.98 41.51 63.63
C ASP A 57 64.18 41.82 64.91
N VAL A 58 62.91 41.43 64.93
CA VAL A 58 61.93 41.83 65.93
C VAL A 58 61.52 40.65 66.82
N PHE A 59 61.65 40.79 68.14
CA PHE A 59 61.21 39.79 69.10
C PHE A 59 60.01 40.29 69.92
N ILE A 60 58.84 39.67 69.74
CA ILE A 60 57.65 39.95 70.53
C ILE A 60 57.65 39.05 71.77
N THR A 61 57.69 39.66 72.94
CA THR A 61 57.73 38.96 74.23
C THR A 61 56.35 38.98 74.91
N ASN A 62 56.10 38.02 75.79
CA ASN A 62 54.85 37.94 76.55
C ASN A 62 54.87 38.97 77.68
N VAL A 63 54.19 40.10 77.45
CA VAL A 63 54.09 41.24 78.38
C VAL A 63 52.64 41.72 78.44
N THR A 64 52.30 42.56 79.41
CA THR A 64 50.91 43.00 79.62
C THR A 64 50.35 43.84 78.46
N ASN A 65 51.16 44.72 77.87
CA ASN A 65 50.75 45.54 76.74
C ASN A 65 51.25 44.90 75.45
N ASP A 66 50.47 43.97 74.89
CA ASP A 66 50.80 43.32 73.61
C ASP A 66 50.83 44.34 72.45
N PRO A 67 51.73 44.17 71.47
CA PRO A 67 51.85 45.07 70.32
C PRO A 67 50.63 45.04 69.39
N VAL A 68 50.21 46.25 69.01
CA VAL A 68 49.19 46.54 68.00
C VAL A 68 49.80 47.43 66.93
N ILE A 69 49.82 46.94 65.69
CA ILE A 69 50.19 47.73 64.51
C ILE A 69 48.97 48.58 64.13
N SER A 70 49.02 49.86 64.52
CA SER A 70 47.99 50.88 64.27
C SER A 70 48.42 51.91 63.20
N SER A 71 49.60 51.73 62.63
CA SER A 71 50.16 52.44 61.48
C SER A 71 51.16 51.51 60.80
N SER A 72 51.35 51.61 59.48
CA SER A 72 52.16 50.64 58.73
C SER A 72 53.57 50.47 59.29
N ALA A 73 53.98 49.22 59.47
CA ALA A 73 55.22 48.81 60.09
C ALA A 73 56.10 47.98 59.12
N VAL A 74 57.40 48.02 59.35
CA VAL A 74 58.40 47.26 58.61
C VAL A 74 59.29 46.47 59.56
N ALA A 75 59.75 45.30 59.12
CA ALA A 75 60.75 44.50 59.83
C ALA A 75 61.59 43.69 58.84
N GLN A 76 62.76 43.24 59.28
CA GLN A 76 63.52 42.21 58.56
C GLN A 76 62.96 40.82 58.86
N THR A 77 62.78 40.48 60.14
CA THR A 77 62.20 39.20 60.60
C THR A 77 61.34 39.46 61.83
N VAL A 78 60.28 38.68 62.06
CA VAL A 78 59.45 38.77 63.28
C VAL A 78 59.38 37.43 63.99
N TYR A 79 59.73 37.43 65.28
CA TYR A 79 59.62 36.28 66.18
C TYR A 79 58.56 36.57 67.24
N ILE A 80 57.51 35.75 67.30
CA ILE A 80 56.45 35.86 68.31
C ILE A 80 56.65 34.72 69.31
N ASN A 81 57.07 35.06 70.52
CA ASN A 81 57.38 34.07 71.54
C ASN A 81 56.12 33.41 72.11
N ALA A 82 56.32 32.26 72.75
CA ALA A 82 55.26 31.53 73.43
C ALA A 82 54.49 32.43 74.42
N GLY A 83 53.17 32.44 74.30
CA GLY A 83 52.26 33.24 75.11
C GLY A 83 52.16 34.72 74.72
N ALA A 84 52.99 35.23 73.80
CA ALA A 84 52.90 36.60 73.32
C ALA A 84 51.82 36.75 72.23
N LEU A 85 51.27 37.96 72.08
CA LEU A 85 50.28 38.28 71.05
C LEU A 85 50.77 39.44 70.16
N LEU A 86 50.65 39.29 68.83
CA LEU A 86 50.80 40.38 67.88
C LEU A 86 49.49 40.61 67.15
N THR A 87 49.01 41.87 67.14
CA THR A 87 47.81 42.26 66.39
C THR A 87 48.15 43.26 65.29
N ILE A 88 47.74 42.97 64.06
CA ILE A 88 47.74 43.95 62.95
C ILE A 88 46.32 44.48 62.78
N SER A 89 46.15 45.79 62.98
CA SER A 89 44.83 46.42 62.86
C SER A 89 44.37 46.51 61.40
N ALA A 90 43.05 46.60 61.20
CA ALA A 90 42.48 46.81 59.88
C ALA A 90 43.09 48.05 59.20
N THR A 91 43.20 48.03 57.87
CA THR A 91 43.80 49.07 57.01
C THR A 91 45.33 49.20 57.04
N PHE A 92 46.00 48.72 58.09
CA PHE A 92 47.45 48.86 58.22
C PHE A 92 48.21 47.59 57.80
N SER A 93 49.51 47.75 57.55
CA SER A 93 50.34 46.68 57.03
C SER A 93 51.57 46.39 57.89
N LEU A 94 51.96 45.12 57.94
CA LEU A 94 53.28 44.66 58.35
C LEU A 94 54.01 44.17 57.10
N THR A 95 55.11 44.82 56.73
CA THR A 95 55.94 44.42 55.58
C THR A 95 57.26 43.83 56.05
N ILE A 96 57.55 42.61 55.59
CA ILE A 96 58.77 41.87 55.90
C ILE A 96 59.68 41.90 54.66
N ILE A 97 60.88 42.50 54.82
CA ILE A 97 61.77 42.85 53.69
C ILE A 97 62.88 41.80 53.48
N GLY A 98 63.01 40.79 54.33
CA GLY A 98 64.00 39.73 54.16
C GLY A 98 63.84 38.64 55.22
N SER A 99 64.91 37.88 55.47
CA SER A 99 65.03 37.04 56.66
C SER A 99 66.50 36.77 56.92
N THR A 100 66.98 36.96 58.15
CA THR A 100 68.28 36.43 58.62
C THR A 100 68.17 35.00 59.12
N ALA A 101 66.95 34.54 59.41
CA ALA A 101 66.65 33.20 59.88
C ALA A 101 66.06 32.31 58.79
N THR A 102 65.82 31.05 59.15
CA THR A 102 65.10 30.10 58.30
C THR A 102 63.67 30.55 57.97
N GLN A 103 63.07 31.54 58.66
CA GLN A 103 61.71 32.01 58.42
C GLN A 103 61.54 33.53 58.59
N SER A 104 60.66 34.15 57.80
CA SER A 104 60.38 35.60 57.88
C SER A 104 59.48 35.96 59.08
N ILE A 105 58.47 35.14 59.37
CA ILE A 105 57.70 35.20 60.62
C ILE A 105 57.77 33.84 61.31
N TRP A 106 58.32 33.81 62.52
CA TRP A 106 58.27 32.65 63.40
C TRP A 106 57.22 32.86 64.49
N ASN A 107 56.07 32.19 64.39
CA ASN A 107 54.99 32.33 65.36
C ASN A 107 54.92 31.13 66.31
N ILE A 108 55.29 31.34 67.57
CA ILE A 108 55.12 30.39 68.67
C ILE A 108 54.07 30.93 69.69
N GLY A 109 53.52 32.12 69.44
CA GLY A 109 52.45 32.75 70.22
C GLY A 109 51.13 32.88 69.44
N THR A 110 50.50 34.05 69.52
CA THR A 110 49.29 34.36 68.76
C THR A 110 49.55 35.50 67.77
N LEU A 111 49.20 35.29 66.51
CA LEU A 111 49.23 36.30 65.46
C LEU A 111 47.81 36.57 64.97
N ASN A 112 47.29 37.75 65.29
CA ASN A 112 45.97 38.22 64.85
C ASN A 112 46.14 39.24 63.71
N ASN A 113 45.71 38.88 62.50
CA ASN A 113 45.77 39.76 61.35
C ASN A 113 44.37 40.25 60.95
N TYR A 114 44.11 41.54 61.11
CA TYR A 114 42.96 42.24 60.53
C TYR A 114 43.35 43.12 59.32
N GLY A 115 44.65 43.32 59.11
CA GLY A 115 45.22 44.19 58.07
C GLY A 115 45.93 43.40 56.97
N ILE A 116 47.13 43.84 56.60
CA ILE A 116 47.92 43.25 55.51
C ILE A 116 49.27 42.78 56.03
N ILE A 117 49.60 41.51 55.84
CA ILE A 117 50.97 40.99 55.99
C ILE A 117 51.56 40.84 54.59
N ASN A 118 52.67 41.55 54.32
CA ASN A 118 53.38 41.47 53.05
C ASN A 118 54.77 40.86 53.27
N ILE A 119 54.99 39.66 52.76
CA ILE A 119 56.28 38.97 52.73
C ILE A 119 56.69 38.85 51.26
N ASN A 120 57.17 39.96 50.70
CA ASN A 120 57.35 40.13 49.25
C ASN A 120 58.67 40.84 48.89
N SER A 121 59.73 40.54 49.64
CA SER A 121 61.09 41.06 49.42
C SER A 121 61.55 40.93 47.96
N SER A 122 62.46 41.80 47.51
CA SER A 122 63.18 41.62 46.23
C SER A 122 64.21 40.49 46.27
N VAL A 123 64.60 40.03 47.46
CA VAL A 123 65.52 38.91 47.71
C VAL A 123 64.78 37.73 48.34
N SER A 124 65.46 36.60 48.52
CA SER A 124 64.90 35.44 49.22
C SER A 124 64.50 35.80 50.66
N VAL A 125 63.35 35.32 51.12
CA VAL A 125 62.83 35.55 52.49
C VAL A 125 63.07 34.37 53.44
N GLY A 126 64.01 33.49 53.09
CA GLY A 126 64.34 32.28 53.88
C GLY A 126 63.57 31.03 53.43
N ASN A 127 63.64 29.96 54.23
CA ASN A 127 62.94 28.69 53.94
C ASN A 127 61.42 28.84 54.05
N TYR A 128 60.95 29.60 55.04
CA TYR A 128 59.53 29.78 55.31
C TYR A 128 59.14 31.25 55.27
N GLY A 129 58.04 31.60 54.60
CA GLY A 129 57.45 32.93 54.75
C GLY A 129 56.90 33.08 56.18
N ILE A 130 55.99 32.17 56.54
CA ILE A 130 55.46 32.05 57.90
C ILE A 130 55.68 30.62 58.40
N PHE A 131 56.34 30.47 59.54
CA PHE A 131 56.34 29.23 60.32
C PHE A 131 55.44 29.40 61.54
N ASN A 132 54.23 28.85 61.46
CA ASN A 132 53.24 28.89 62.54
C ASN A 132 53.29 27.61 63.38
N GLN A 133 53.73 27.72 64.63
CA GLN A 133 53.73 26.62 65.62
C GLN A 133 52.63 26.75 66.68
N ALA A 134 51.92 27.87 66.70
CA ALA A 134 50.83 28.15 67.64
C ALA A 134 49.62 28.71 66.88
N THR A 135 49.07 29.88 67.20
CA THR A 135 47.81 30.36 66.61
C THR A 135 48.05 31.49 65.61
N LEU A 136 47.62 31.29 64.36
CA LEU A 136 47.56 32.30 63.31
C LEU A 136 46.10 32.50 62.88
N ASN A 137 45.57 33.68 63.16
CA ASN A 137 44.23 34.10 62.76
C ASN A 137 44.34 35.17 61.67
N ASN A 138 43.78 34.89 60.50
CA ASN A 138 43.64 35.86 59.41
C ASN A 138 42.17 36.19 59.24
N TYR A 139 41.73 37.32 59.79
CA TYR A 139 40.31 37.68 59.89
C TYR A 139 39.72 38.16 58.56
N THR A 140 38.39 38.31 58.51
CA THR A 140 37.67 38.75 57.32
C THR A 140 38.21 40.09 56.79
N GLY A 141 38.50 40.14 55.49
CA GLY A 141 39.08 41.31 54.82
C GLY A 141 40.59 41.47 54.99
N ALA A 142 41.23 40.68 55.88
CA ALA A 142 42.67 40.69 56.05
C ALA A 142 43.38 39.95 54.90
N VAL A 143 44.63 40.34 54.63
CA VAL A 143 45.44 39.80 53.52
C VAL A 143 46.79 39.33 54.02
N ILE A 144 47.23 38.17 53.57
CA ILE A 144 48.62 37.68 53.72
C ILE A 144 49.16 37.40 52.33
N ASN A 145 50.24 38.08 51.94
CA ASN A 145 50.94 37.90 50.68
C ASN A 145 52.33 37.32 50.93
N ILE A 146 52.68 36.22 50.27
CA ILE A 146 53.96 35.54 50.45
C ILE A 146 54.59 35.19 49.09
N ASP A 147 55.83 35.62 48.88
CA ASP A 147 56.64 35.39 47.68
C ASP A 147 58.10 35.07 48.07
N ARG A 148 58.87 34.45 47.15
CA ARG A 148 60.33 34.21 47.28
C ARG A 148 60.81 33.37 48.47
N CYS A 149 60.07 32.33 48.86
CA CYS A 149 60.49 31.36 49.89
C CYS A 149 61.29 30.19 49.27
N LEU A 150 62.22 29.60 50.04
CA LEU A 150 63.07 28.48 49.61
C LEU A 150 62.51 27.08 49.92
N PHE A 151 61.48 26.97 50.76
CA PHE A 151 60.86 25.68 51.07
C PHE A 151 59.34 25.73 51.13
N ALA A 152 58.72 26.54 51.98
CA ALA A 152 57.27 26.70 52.02
C ALA A 152 56.85 28.17 52.18
N GLY A 153 55.79 28.61 51.50
CA GLY A 153 55.19 29.91 51.79
C GLY A 153 54.70 29.99 53.24
N LEU A 154 53.94 28.97 53.65
CA LEU A 154 53.45 28.83 55.02
C LEU A 154 53.64 27.38 55.50
N LEU A 155 54.39 27.19 56.59
CA LEU A 155 54.45 25.94 57.34
C LEU A 155 53.54 26.07 58.57
N ASN A 156 52.47 25.28 58.62
CA ASN A 156 51.56 25.23 59.76
C ASN A 156 51.77 23.96 60.58
N SER A 157 52.29 24.10 61.79
CA SER A 157 52.37 23.07 62.83
C SER A 157 51.56 23.41 64.09
N GLY A 158 50.79 24.51 64.06
CA GLY A 158 49.81 24.87 65.08
C GLY A 158 48.38 24.95 64.52
N THR A 159 47.64 26.00 64.87
CA THR A 159 46.31 26.30 64.33
C THR A 159 46.37 27.48 63.37
N LEU A 160 45.94 27.25 62.13
CA LEU A 160 45.67 28.29 61.13
C LEU A 160 44.15 28.45 61.00
N ALA A 161 43.62 29.63 61.33
CA ALA A 161 42.24 30.02 61.06
C ALA A 161 42.23 31.15 60.03
N ASN A 162 41.62 30.92 58.87
CA ASN A 162 41.58 31.87 57.77
C ASN A 162 40.14 32.22 57.39
N ASP A 163 39.73 33.45 57.70
CA ASP A 163 38.51 34.11 57.22
C ASP A 163 38.83 35.17 56.14
N GLY A 164 40.11 35.49 55.93
CA GLY A 164 40.62 36.48 54.97
C GLY A 164 41.27 35.87 53.72
N THR A 165 42.12 36.64 53.05
CA THR A 165 42.85 36.19 51.85
C THR A 165 44.30 35.82 52.18
N ILE A 166 44.73 34.62 51.77
CA ILE A 166 46.13 34.20 51.75
C ILE A 166 46.53 33.98 50.29
N THR A 167 47.49 34.76 49.80
CA THR A 167 48.03 34.66 48.44
C THR A 167 49.51 34.30 48.50
N ILE A 168 49.88 33.21 47.84
CA ILE A 168 51.25 32.68 47.84
C ILE A 168 51.71 32.52 46.39
N GLY A 169 52.89 33.07 46.08
CA GLY A 169 53.53 32.93 44.78
C GLY A 169 52.88 33.75 43.66
N ALA A 170 52.24 34.88 43.99
CA ALA A 170 51.58 35.76 43.04
C ALA A 170 52.54 36.39 42.03
N THR A 171 53.76 36.72 42.46
CA THR A 171 54.76 37.39 41.61
C THR A 171 55.95 36.49 41.29
N THR A 172 56.35 35.63 42.23
CA THR A 172 57.55 34.79 42.10
C THR A 172 57.34 33.41 42.70
N SER A 173 58.24 32.47 42.42
CA SER A 173 58.11 31.11 42.94
C SER A 173 58.31 31.04 44.45
N VAL A 174 57.49 30.22 45.11
CA VAL A 174 57.73 29.67 46.45
C VAL A 174 58.26 28.25 46.26
N ALA A 175 59.54 28.03 46.52
CA ALA A 175 60.26 26.89 45.97
C ALA A 175 59.54 25.53 46.12
N THR A 176 59.47 24.87 47.28
CA THR A 176 58.90 23.50 47.31
C THR A 176 57.38 23.47 47.45
N TYR A 177 56.84 24.16 48.45
CA TYR A 177 55.43 24.10 48.84
C TYR A 177 54.80 25.50 48.91
N GLY A 178 53.52 25.62 48.55
CA GLY A 178 52.76 26.82 48.89
C GLY A 178 52.45 26.82 50.39
N ILE A 179 51.64 25.84 50.80
CA ILE A 179 51.34 25.56 52.21
C ILE A 179 51.78 24.13 52.54
N TYR A 180 52.56 23.97 53.60
CA TYR A 180 52.80 22.67 54.22
C TYR A 180 52.05 22.65 55.56
N ASN A 181 50.96 21.88 55.62
CA ASN A 181 50.15 21.72 56.82
C ASN A 181 50.44 20.39 57.50
N ILE A 182 50.87 20.43 58.77
CA ILE A 182 51.06 19.25 59.63
C ILE A 182 50.15 19.25 60.85
N ALA A 183 49.22 20.23 60.94
CA ALA A 183 48.34 20.44 62.09
C ALA A 183 46.93 20.92 61.66
N THR A 184 46.26 21.75 62.46
CA THR A 184 44.88 22.20 62.18
C THR A 184 44.88 23.40 61.24
N PHE A 185 44.18 23.28 60.13
CA PHE A 185 43.96 24.34 59.15
C PHE A 185 42.47 24.47 58.86
N ASN A 186 41.87 25.57 59.32
CA ASN A 186 40.50 25.95 59.02
C ASN A 186 40.48 27.11 58.01
N ASN A 187 39.98 26.84 56.80
CA ASN A 187 39.60 27.88 55.86
C ASN A 187 38.09 28.13 56.02
N ASN A 188 37.78 29.15 56.82
CA ASN A 188 36.45 29.49 57.29
C ASN A 188 35.69 30.33 56.26
N ASN A 189 34.43 30.65 56.57
CA ASN A 189 33.57 31.43 55.69
C ASN A 189 34.19 32.80 55.35
N GLY A 190 34.25 33.15 54.06
CA GLY A 190 34.94 34.34 53.55
C GLY A 190 36.43 34.12 53.26
N GLY A 191 37.01 33.00 53.71
CA GLY A 191 38.40 32.64 53.47
C GLY A 191 38.72 32.36 52.01
N ILE A 192 39.80 32.96 51.51
CA ILE A 192 40.30 32.77 50.14
C ILE A 192 41.78 32.38 50.22
N ILE A 193 42.13 31.24 49.65
CA ILE A 193 43.53 30.82 49.48
C ILE A 193 43.85 30.76 47.99
N LYS A 194 44.92 31.43 47.58
CA LYS A 194 45.44 31.45 46.22
C LYS A 194 46.90 31.05 46.23
N ILE A 195 47.26 30.02 45.48
CA ILE A 195 48.63 29.52 45.41
C ILE A 195 49.02 29.35 43.94
N ASP A 196 50.12 29.96 43.54
CA ASP A 196 50.73 29.82 42.23
C ASP A 196 52.24 29.58 42.39
N ARG A 197 52.91 29.06 41.34
CA ARG A 197 54.38 28.97 41.25
C ARG A 197 55.10 28.16 42.34
N SER A 198 54.44 27.19 42.96
CA SER A 198 55.13 26.17 43.78
C SER A 198 55.86 25.15 42.88
N ILE A 199 57.10 24.76 43.19
CA ILE A 199 57.90 23.83 42.34
C ILE A 199 57.52 22.37 42.56
N TYR A 200 56.95 21.99 43.71
CA TYR A 200 56.52 20.61 43.96
C TYR A 200 55.02 20.47 44.24
N SER A 201 54.50 21.14 45.28
CA SER A 201 53.06 21.12 45.56
C SER A 201 52.48 22.47 45.97
N GLY A 202 51.25 22.76 45.57
CA GLY A 202 50.51 23.90 46.10
C GLY A 202 50.24 23.73 47.59
N ILE A 203 49.54 22.65 47.96
CA ILE A 203 49.33 22.24 49.35
C ILE A 203 49.90 20.85 49.58
N TYR A 204 50.67 20.68 50.65
CA TYR A 204 51.01 19.37 51.20
C TYR A 204 50.39 19.23 52.59
N ASN A 205 49.47 18.27 52.75
CA ASN A 205 48.73 18.07 53.98
C ASN A 205 49.08 16.73 54.63
N THR A 206 49.64 16.79 55.83
CA THR A 206 49.78 15.68 56.77
C THR A 206 49.00 15.93 58.07
N GLY A 207 48.26 17.04 58.15
CA GLY A 207 47.37 17.40 59.26
C GLY A 207 45.87 17.34 58.90
N VAL A 208 45.06 18.17 59.54
CA VAL A 208 43.62 18.26 59.28
C VAL A 208 43.28 19.58 58.60
N ILE A 209 42.70 19.51 57.41
CA ILE A 209 42.14 20.67 56.70
C ILE A 209 40.62 20.61 56.80
N THR A 210 40.01 21.69 57.28
CA THR A 210 38.57 21.94 57.19
C THR A 210 38.34 23.14 56.29
N ASN A 211 37.66 22.95 55.18
CA ASN A 211 37.38 23.99 54.20
C ASN A 211 35.87 24.23 54.07
N VAL A 212 35.42 25.46 54.31
CA VAL A 212 34.04 25.93 54.05
C VAL A 212 34.03 27.12 53.07
N ALA A 213 35.18 27.44 52.47
CA ALA A 213 35.32 28.56 51.53
C ALA A 213 36.25 28.18 50.36
N THR A 214 36.97 29.14 49.77
CA THR A 214 37.68 28.91 48.49
C THR A 214 39.16 28.64 48.67
N ILE A 215 39.62 27.52 48.13
CA ILE A 215 41.03 27.19 47.88
C ILE A 215 41.22 27.12 46.37
N THR A 216 42.18 27.88 45.83
CA THR A 216 42.49 27.89 44.40
C THR A 216 44.00 27.76 44.20
N ILE A 217 44.40 26.78 43.41
CA ILE A 217 45.80 26.43 43.18
C ILE A 217 46.05 26.37 41.67
N GLY A 218 47.05 27.13 41.21
CA GLY A 218 47.47 27.17 39.82
C GLY A 218 46.53 27.94 38.90
N ALA A 219 45.87 29.00 39.39
CA ALA A 219 44.95 29.81 38.58
C ALA A 219 45.65 30.70 37.54
N VAL A 220 46.89 31.13 37.81
CA VAL A 220 47.61 32.08 36.95
C VAL A 220 48.89 31.47 36.39
N ALA A 221 49.60 30.66 37.17
CA ALA A 221 50.88 30.10 36.76
C ALA A 221 51.00 28.62 37.13
N ASN A 222 51.96 27.95 36.49
CA ASN A 222 52.18 26.53 36.68
C ASN A 222 52.52 26.21 38.14
N ILE A 223 51.99 25.08 38.57
CA ILE A 223 52.41 24.39 39.78
C ILE A 223 53.33 23.25 39.35
N GLY A 224 54.16 22.78 40.28
CA GLY A 224 54.95 21.58 40.13
C GLY A 224 54.12 20.32 39.91
N ASN A 225 54.61 19.21 40.48
CA ASN A 225 54.01 17.91 40.27
C ASN A 225 52.54 17.84 40.70
N TYR A 226 52.16 18.51 41.78
CA TYR A 226 50.84 18.38 42.38
C TYR A 226 50.22 19.71 42.74
N CYS A 227 48.92 19.91 42.51
CA CYS A 227 48.24 21.04 43.15
C CYS A 227 48.07 20.74 44.64
N PHE A 228 47.61 19.53 44.96
CA PHE A 228 47.26 19.13 46.31
C PHE A 228 47.74 17.70 46.59
N ILE A 229 48.58 17.54 47.61
CA ILE A 229 48.95 16.25 48.18
C ILE A 229 48.27 16.12 49.54
N ASN A 230 47.47 15.07 49.72
CA ASN A 230 46.84 14.74 50.99
C ASN A 230 47.33 13.39 51.53
N GLU A 231 47.89 13.37 52.73
CA GLU A 231 48.27 12.17 53.48
C GLU A 231 47.51 12.05 54.81
N ALA A 232 46.54 12.93 55.06
CA ALA A 232 45.76 12.96 56.30
C ALA A 232 44.29 13.31 56.00
N THR A 233 43.60 14.10 56.82
CA THR A 233 42.15 14.36 56.65
C THR A 233 41.89 15.71 56.00
N VAL A 234 41.07 15.71 54.94
CA VAL A 234 40.51 16.91 54.34
C VAL A 234 38.99 16.83 54.39
N ASN A 235 38.35 17.80 55.04
CA ASN A 235 36.91 17.96 55.06
C ASN A 235 36.55 19.18 54.21
N ASN A 236 36.06 18.94 53.00
CA ASN A 236 35.49 19.98 52.13
C ASN A 236 34.00 20.08 52.39
N ASN A 237 33.66 20.96 53.32
CA ASN A 237 32.32 21.15 53.86
C ASN A 237 31.48 22.09 53.00
N THR A 238 30.17 22.18 53.26
CA THR A 238 29.24 23.06 52.52
C THR A 238 29.77 24.50 52.44
N GLY A 239 29.74 25.09 51.24
CA GLY A 239 30.37 26.38 50.93
C GLY A 239 31.82 26.26 50.43
N GLY A 240 32.46 25.12 50.68
CA GLY A 240 33.81 24.80 50.23
C GLY A 240 33.94 24.64 48.72
N VAL A 241 34.98 25.28 48.15
CA VAL A 241 35.38 25.13 46.75
C VAL A 241 36.89 24.90 46.71
N ILE A 242 37.31 23.80 46.09
CA ILE A 242 38.72 23.50 45.83
C ILE A 242 38.94 23.47 44.32
N ASN A 243 39.67 24.45 43.79
CA ASN A 243 40.01 24.57 42.37
C ASN A 243 41.49 24.23 42.15
N LEU A 244 41.77 23.26 41.26
CA LEU A 244 43.11 22.75 41.00
C LEU A 244 43.39 22.79 39.49
N ASP A 245 44.37 23.59 39.07
CA ASP A 245 44.77 23.76 37.68
C ASP A 245 46.31 23.74 37.54
N ARG A 246 46.83 23.46 36.33
CA ARG A 246 48.25 23.60 35.97
C ARG A 246 49.26 22.78 36.79
N ALA A 247 48.87 21.62 37.31
CA ALA A 247 49.85 20.63 37.79
C ALA A 247 50.59 19.98 36.61
N SER A 248 51.86 19.61 36.80
CA SER A 248 52.64 18.87 35.80
C SER A 248 52.44 17.35 35.85
N ASN A 249 51.95 16.79 36.97
CA ASN A 249 51.72 15.35 37.13
C ASN A 249 50.28 15.02 37.53
N ASN A 250 49.88 15.16 38.80
CA ASN A 250 48.48 14.89 39.19
C ASN A 250 47.90 16.12 39.88
N ALA A 251 46.67 16.51 39.55
CA ALA A 251 46.08 17.67 40.22
C ALA A 251 45.89 17.40 41.72
N LEU A 252 45.30 16.25 42.06
CA LEU A 252 45.10 15.78 43.43
C LEU A 252 45.72 14.38 43.62
N PHE A 253 46.68 14.28 44.54
CA PHE A 253 47.18 13.00 45.05
C PHE A 253 46.63 12.76 46.45
N ASN A 254 45.82 11.70 46.62
CA ASN A 254 45.24 11.35 47.91
C ASN A 254 45.78 10.01 48.42
N ASN A 255 46.48 10.05 49.55
CA ASN A 255 46.86 8.91 50.37
C ASN A 255 46.26 9.00 51.80
N GLY A 256 45.38 9.97 52.04
CA GLY A 256 44.64 10.15 53.27
C GLY A 256 43.13 9.94 53.10
N ILE A 257 42.33 10.68 53.86
CA ILE A 257 40.87 10.67 53.80
C ILE A 257 40.38 12.02 53.29
N ILE A 258 39.58 12.01 52.23
CA ILE A 258 38.86 13.19 51.75
C ILE A 258 37.37 12.96 51.97
N ASN A 259 36.76 13.81 52.78
CA ASN A 259 35.30 13.90 52.93
C ASN A 259 34.82 15.13 52.16
N ASN A 260 34.08 14.91 51.08
CA ASN A 260 33.59 15.98 50.22
C ASN A 260 32.06 16.06 50.27
N ILE A 261 31.53 17.19 50.72
CA ILE A 261 30.10 17.57 50.61
C ILE A 261 29.91 18.88 49.85
N ALA A 262 30.94 19.32 49.11
CA ALA A 262 30.94 20.55 48.33
C ALA A 262 31.74 20.37 47.02
N MET A 263 32.30 21.45 46.46
CA MET A 263 32.90 21.40 45.12
C MET A 263 34.41 21.12 45.15
N ILE A 264 34.83 20.14 44.36
CA ILE A 264 36.21 19.95 43.90
C ILE A 264 36.20 20.07 42.38
N GLN A 265 36.92 21.04 41.85
CA GLN A 265 37.00 21.34 40.42
C GLN A 265 38.46 21.23 39.97
N ILE A 266 38.68 20.45 38.91
CA ILE A 266 40.01 20.16 38.37
C ILE A 266 40.01 20.51 36.89
N GLY A 267 41.05 21.23 36.45
CA GLY A 267 41.26 21.55 35.03
C GLY A 267 40.14 22.39 34.41
N ALA A 268 39.62 23.36 35.16
CA ALA A 268 38.60 24.29 34.65
C ALA A 268 39.20 25.35 33.73
N THR A 269 40.43 25.81 34.03
CA THR A 269 41.04 26.95 33.30
C THR A 269 42.26 26.58 32.47
N ALA A 270 42.93 25.47 32.78
CA ALA A 270 44.09 24.99 32.05
C ALA A 270 44.31 23.49 32.28
N VAL A 271 45.15 22.90 31.45
CA VAL A 271 45.55 21.49 31.60
C VAL A 271 46.18 21.26 32.97
N SER A 272 45.76 20.20 33.67
CA SER A 272 46.24 19.89 35.02
C SER A 272 46.71 18.45 35.16
N GLY A 273 47.85 18.15 34.53
CA GLY A 273 48.58 16.89 34.72
C GLY A 273 48.07 15.71 33.88
N SER A 274 48.70 14.56 34.13
CA SER A 274 48.33 13.22 33.68
C SER A 274 46.96 12.80 34.20
N PHE A 275 46.80 12.67 35.53
CA PHE A 275 45.51 12.36 36.15
C PHE A 275 44.95 13.53 36.96
N GLY A 276 43.63 13.69 36.91
CA GLY A 276 42.93 14.66 37.76
C GLY A 276 43.03 14.24 39.23
N ILE A 277 42.64 13.00 39.51
CA ILE A 277 42.73 12.41 40.85
C ILE A 277 43.53 11.12 40.78
N ASN A 278 44.60 11.04 41.59
CA ASN A 278 45.28 9.81 41.91
C ASN A 278 44.96 9.43 43.36
N ASN A 279 44.09 8.43 43.54
CA ASN A 279 43.61 7.98 44.84
C ASN A 279 44.28 6.68 45.26
N GLN A 280 44.93 6.69 46.41
CA GLN A 280 45.58 5.56 47.07
C GLN A 280 44.86 5.14 48.36
N ASN A 281 43.87 5.92 48.82
CA ASN A 281 43.17 5.69 50.09
C ASN A 281 41.68 6.08 49.94
N ASN A 282 41.08 6.80 50.89
CA ASN A 282 39.62 6.99 50.89
C ASN A 282 39.20 8.36 50.35
N ILE A 283 38.29 8.35 49.37
CA ILE A 283 37.52 9.53 48.95
C ILE A 283 36.03 9.23 49.15
N ASN A 284 35.41 9.99 50.03
CA ASN A 284 33.97 9.96 50.31
C ASN A 284 33.32 11.18 49.67
N ASN A 285 32.72 11.01 48.48
CA ASN A 285 31.90 12.02 47.84
C ASN A 285 30.46 11.90 48.37
N ASN A 286 30.21 12.58 49.47
CA ASN A 286 29.00 12.54 50.25
C ASN A 286 27.91 13.44 49.64
N SER A 287 26.66 13.36 50.15
CA SER A 287 25.54 14.15 49.63
C SER A 287 25.85 15.65 49.61
N GLY A 288 25.57 16.31 48.49
CA GLY A 288 25.97 17.70 48.21
C GLY A 288 27.35 17.85 47.54
N GLY A 289 28.16 16.78 47.53
CA GLY A 289 29.47 16.75 46.89
C GLY A 289 29.42 16.76 45.36
N ILE A 290 30.29 17.55 44.76
CA ILE A 290 30.49 17.64 43.32
C ILE A 290 31.99 17.54 43.04
N ILE A 291 32.38 16.58 42.21
CA ILE A 291 33.74 16.45 41.68
C ILE A 291 33.67 16.64 40.18
N ASN A 292 34.29 17.69 39.66
CA ASN A 292 34.38 17.99 38.23
C ASN A 292 35.83 17.89 37.78
N ILE A 293 36.07 17.18 36.68
CA ILE A 293 37.42 16.91 36.16
C ILE A 293 37.43 17.12 34.65
N ASP A 294 38.25 18.07 34.20
CA ASP A 294 38.41 18.42 32.79
C ASP A 294 39.89 18.70 32.46
N GLN A 295 40.21 18.85 31.17
CA GLN A 295 41.54 19.27 30.67
C GLN A 295 42.71 18.46 31.25
N LEU A 296 42.81 17.19 30.88
CA LEU A 296 43.89 16.29 31.34
C LEU A 296 44.62 15.63 30.18
N ILE A 297 45.78 15.04 30.48
CA ILE A 297 46.63 14.37 29.50
C ILE A 297 46.31 12.87 29.40
N ASP A 298 46.19 12.17 30.53
CA ASP A 298 46.07 10.70 30.56
C ASP A 298 44.70 10.19 31.01
N GLY A 299 44.11 10.71 32.09
CA GLY A 299 42.79 10.24 32.51
C GLY A 299 42.15 10.97 33.70
N GLY A 300 40.85 10.83 33.89
CA GLY A 300 40.10 11.50 34.96
C GLY A 300 40.53 11.08 36.37
N ILE A 301 40.26 9.81 36.71
CA ILE A 301 40.51 9.24 38.04
C ILE A 301 41.34 7.96 37.91
N TYR A 302 42.47 7.90 38.59
CA TYR A 302 43.19 6.66 38.89
C TYR A 302 42.88 6.25 40.33
N ASN A 303 42.19 5.12 40.52
CA ASN A 303 41.79 4.62 41.83
C ASN A 303 42.50 3.31 42.19
N ASN A 304 43.38 3.40 43.18
CA ASN A 304 44.02 2.28 43.88
C ASN A 304 43.64 2.22 45.37
N GLY A 305 42.64 3.00 45.78
CA GLY A 305 42.07 3.01 47.14
C GLY A 305 40.58 2.69 47.15
N THR A 306 39.82 3.37 48.01
CA THR A 306 38.36 3.28 48.04
C THR A 306 37.73 4.61 47.65
N ILE A 307 36.88 4.60 46.62
CA ILE A 307 35.99 5.72 46.31
C ILE A 307 34.56 5.30 46.66
N SER A 308 33.92 6.08 47.53
CA SER A 308 32.51 5.95 47.88
C SER A 308 31.77 7.19 47.39
N ASN A 309 30.88 7.03 46.42
CA ASN A 309 30.14 8.12 45.80
C ASN A 309 28.64 7.97 46.06
N VAL A 310 28.02 8.96 46.71
CA VAL A 310 26.56 9.13 46.84
C VAL A 310 26.07 10.43 46.18
N ALA A 311 26.96 11.13 45.48
CA ALA A 311 26.70 12.43 44.87
C ALA A 311 27.26 12.49 43.44
N THR A 312 27.72 13.65 42.97
CA THR A 312 28.05 13.84 41.54
C THR A 312 29.55 13.78 41.27
N ILE A 313 29.93 12.98 40.27
CA ILE A 313 31.26 12.97 39.66
C ILE A 313 31.08 13.20 38.15
N ASN A 314 31.64 14.29 37.65
CA ASN A 314 31.61 14.69 36.25
C ASN A 314 33.04 14.67 35.70
N ILE A 315 33.26 13.99 34.58
CA ILE A 315 34.56 13.84 33.94
C ILE A 315 34.40 14.17 32.46
N GLY A 316 35.16 15.16 31.97
CA GLY A 316 35.21 15.55 30.56
C GLY A 316 33.97 16.29 30.06
N THR A 317 33.30 17.03 30.93
CA THR A 317 32.10 17.81 30.59
C THR A 317 32.38 19.06 29.76
N LEU A 318 33.56 19.64 29.87
CA LEU A 318 33.98 20.86 29.16
C LEU A 318 35.06 20.57 28.12
N SER A 319 36.00 19.66 28.40
CA SER A 319 37.15 19.41 27.52
C SER A 319 37.62 17.94 27.58
N SER A 320 38.58 17.60 26.74
CA SER A 320 39.21 16.27 26.70
C SER A 320 39.91 15.96 28.03
N ILE A 321 39.82 14.70 28.44
CA ILE A 321 40.43 14.16 29.68
C ILE A 321 41.49 13.10 29.42
N GLY A 322 42.01 13.01 28.19
CA GLY A 322 43.01 12.01 27.82
C GLY A 322 42.38 10.68 27.44
N TYR A 323 43.01 9.57 27.85
CA TYR A 323 42.70 8.21 27.41
C TYR A 323 41.61 7.52 28.22
N TYR A 324 41.58 7.70 29.54
CA TYR A 324 40.68 7.00 30.46
C TYR A 324 39.75 7.95 31.21
N GLY A 325 38.46 7.66 31.31
CA GLY A 325 37.58 8.30 32.29
C GLY A 325 37.95 7.92 33.72
N ILE A 326 37.78 6.64 34.05
CA ILE A 326 38.15 6.06 35.34
C ILE A 326 39.01 4.82 35.11
N TYR A 327 40.21 4.84 35.67
CA TYR A 327 41.06 3.66 35.84
C TYR A 327 40.89 3.12 37.26
N ASN A 328 40.27 1.96 37.40
CA ASN A 328 39.98 1.35 38.70
C ASN A 328 40.79 0.07 38.93
N ASP A 329 41.67 0.08 39.93
CA ASP A 329 42.47 -1.06 40.38
C ASP A 329 42.06 -1.55 41.79
N ALA A 330 41.13 -0.85 42.45
CA ALA A 330 40.67 -1.17 43.81
C ALA A 330 39.14 -1.04 43.93
N THR A 331 38.61 -0.50 45.05
CA THR A 331 37.16 -0.45 45.30
C THR A 331 36.57 0.88 44.83
N PHE A 332 35.58 0.81 43.94
CA PHE A 332 34.77 1.96 43.54
C PHE A 332 33.30 1.64 43.75
N ASN A 333 32.64 2.40 44.63
CA ASN A 333 31.22 2.22 44.93
C ASN A 333 30.45 3.47 44.50
N ASN A 334 29.68 3.35 43.42
CA ASN A 334 28.63 4.31 43.09
C ASN A 334 27.35 3.91 43.82
N ASN A 335 27.18 4.40 45.04
CA ASN A 335 26.07 4.09 45.92
C ASN A 335 24.78 4.80 45.48
N ALA A 336 23.66 4.49 46.14
CA ALA A 336 22.37 5.14 45.87
C ALA A 336 22.49 6.68 45.84
N ASN A 337 21.79 7.31 44.89
CA ASN A 337 21.87 8.75 44.56
C ASN A 337 23.18 9.21 43.90
N GLY A 338 24.17 8.33 43.76
CA GLY A 338 25.39 8.60 43.02
C GLY A 338 25.12 8.84 41.53
N ILE A 339 25.77 9.85 40.98
CA ILE A 339 25.75 10.20 39.56
C ILE A 339 27.20 10.25 39.08
N ILE A 340 27.50 9.46 38.05
CA ILE A 340 28.79 9.51 37.36
C ILE A 340 28.52 9.84 35.90
N LYS A 341 29.17 10.89 35.39
CA LYS A 341 29.14 11.25 33.98
C LYS A 341 30.56 11.27 33.44
N ILE A 342 30.80 10.53 32.38
CA ILE A 342 32.11 10.42 31.72
C ILE A 342 31.94 10.77 30.26
N ASP A 343 32.72 11.74 29.79
CA ASP A 343 32.72 12.24 28.43
C ASP A 343 34.12 12.54 27.95
N ARG A 344 34.27 12.67 26.62
CA ARG A 344 35.51 13.15 25.97
C ARG A 344 36.81 12.43 26.40
N SER A 345 36.72 11.18 26.85
CA SER A 345 37.87 10.27 26.88
C SER A 345 38.14 9.76 25.46
N SER A 346 39.39 9.74 25.03
CA SER A 346 39.76 9.37 23.66
C SER A 346 39.59 7.88 23.35
N LEU A 347 39.54 7.01 24.36
CA LEU A 347 39.35 5.57 24.12
C LEU A 347 38.41 4.86 25.10
N LEU A 348 38.58 5.06 26.42
CA LEU A 348 37.95 4.22 27.45
C LEU A 348 37.16 5.03 28.47
N GLY A 349 35.91 4.63 28.73
CA GLY A 349 35.09 5.20 29.81
C GLY A 349 35.59 4.73 31.18
N ILE A 350 35.36 3.46 31.51
CA ILE A 350 35.84 2.82 32.74
C ILE A 350 36.74 1.62 32.37
N THR A 351 37.94 1.58 32.92
CA THR A 351 38.78 0.38 32.87
C THR A 351 38.91 -0.24 34.26
N LYS A 352 38.73 -1.57 34.35
CA LYS A 352 38.79 -2.35 35.59
C LYS A 352 39.91 -3.38 35.49
N PHE A 353 41.03 -3.12 36.18
CA PHE A 353 42.17 -4.03 36.22
C PHE A 353 41.98 -5.08 37.30
N ASN A 354 42.36 -4.83 38.57
CA ASN A 354 42.14 -5.78 39.67
C ASN A 354 40.96 -5.42 40.59
N GLY A 355 40.37 -4.23 40.39
CA GLY A 355 39.38 -3.66 41.28
C GLY A 355 37.94 -4.17 41.09
N THR A 356 37.11 -3.91 42.10
CA THR A 356 35.64 -4.06 42.00
C THR A 356 35.01 -2.69 41.81
N PHE A 357 34.21 -2.56 40.75
CA PHE A 357 33.38 -1.39 40.50
C PHE A 357 31.92 -1.77 40.70
N THR A 358 31.30 -1.22 41.74
CA THR A 358 29.91 -1.49 42.09
C THR A 358 29.05 -0.28 41.72
N ASN A 359 27.98 -0.53 40.96
CA ASN A 359 27.01 0.49 40.58
C ASN A 359 25.62 0.19 41.15
N ASN A 360 25.17 1.04 42.06
CA ASN A 360 23.83 1.05 42.66
C ASN A 360 23.02 2.32 42.28
N ALA A 361 23.54 3.15 41.37
CA ALA A 361 22.90 4.38 40.92
C ALA A 361 23.23 4.70 39.45
N SER A 362 23.34 5.97 39.05
CA SER A 362 23.44 6.34 37.64
C SER A 362 24.89 6.49 37.18
N ILE A 363 25.22 5.85 36.05
CA ILE A 363 26.45 6.05 35.28
C ILE A 363 26.04 6.35 33.84
N THR A 364 26.52 7.48 33.31
CA THR A 364 26.35 7.85 31.89
C THR A 364 27.72 8.03 31.25
N ILE A 365 27.98 7.32 30.15
CA ILE A 365 29.27 7.35 29.46
C ILE A 365 29.06 7.74 28.00
N GLY A 366 29.86 8.71 27.58
CA GLY A 366 29.89 9.26 26.22
C GLY A 366 28.77 10.25 25.96
N ALA A 367 28.20 10.87 27.03
CA ALA A 367 26.96 11.65 27.05
C ALA A 367 26.84 12.70 25.90
N ILE A 368 27.98 13.27 25.55
CA ILE A 368 28.18 14.40 24.64
C ILE A 368 29.04 13.97 23.45
N VAL A 369 30.08 13.18 23.71
CA VAL A 369 30.97 12.62 22.67
C VAL A 369 31.03 11.10 22.85
N PRO A 370 30.65 10.31 21.83
CA PRO A 370 30.66 8.86 21.92
C PRO A 370 32.03 8.30 22.33
N ILE A 371 32.01 7.34 23.26
CA ILE A 371 33.20 6.63 23.73
C ILE A 371 33.10 5.18 23.26
N VAL A 372 34.04 4.77 22.41
CA VAL A 372 33.99 3.45 21.74
C VAL A 372 33.89 2.31 22.74
N ASN A 373 34.64 2.36 23.84
CA ASN A 373 34.60 1.33 24.86
C ASN A 373 34.10 1.92 26.18
N LEU A 374 32.86 1.59 26.52
CA LEU A 374 32.22 2.07 27.74
C LEU A 374 32.95 1.51 28.95
N ILE A 375 33.14 0.19 28.95
CA ILE A 375 33.84 -0.54 30.01
C ILE A 375 34.76 -1.58 29.37
N ILE A 376 36.00 -1.67 29.86
CA ILE A 376 36.94 -2.76 29.53
C ILE A 376 37.53 -3.30 30.84
N GLY A 377 37.84 -4.59 30.90
CA GLY A 377 38.71 -5.11 31.95
C GLY A 377 39.03 -6.59 31.77
N ASP A 378 40.25 -6.95 32.15
CA ASP A 378 40.79 -8.29 31.94
C ASP A 378 40.63 -9.19 33.17
N VAL A 379 40.50 -8.61 34.38
CA VAL A 379 40.45 -9.36 35.66
C VAL A 379 39.36 -8.87 36.61
N GLY A 380 39.20 -7.56 36.78
CA GLY A 380 38.34 -6.93 37.79
C GLY A 380 36.86 -7.00 37.46
N ALA A 381 36.01 -6.91 38.50
CA ALA A 381 34.56 -7.07 38.39
C ALA A 381 33.85 -5.71 38.24
N PHE A 382 32.89 -5.64 37.31
CA PHE A 382 31.88 -4.59 37.28
C PHE A 382 30.54 -5.20 37.67
N ILE A 383 29.89 -4.66 38.70
CA ILE A 383 28.64 -5.19 39.25
C ILE A 383 27.58 -4.10 39.13
N ASN A 384 26.60 -4.32 38.25
CA ASN A 384 25.44 -3.44 38.13
C ASN A 384 24.29 -3.97 38.99
N ASN A 385 24.18 -3.44 40.21
CA ASN A 385 23.20 -3.81 41.21
C ASN A 385 21.83 -3.17 40.98
N THR A 386 20.86 -3.58 41.80
CA THR A 386 19.55 -2.93 41.90
C THR A 386 19.70 -1.43 42.12
N GLY A 387 18.96 -0.62 41.35
CA GLY A 387 19.07 0.83 41.32
C GLY A 387 20.20 1.35 40.41
N GLY A 388 21.14 0.49 40.04
CA GLY A 388 22.20 0.76 39.07
C GLY A 388 21.64 0.93 37.66
N ILE A 389 21.91 2.06 37.02
CA ILE A 389 21.63 2.35 35.62
C ILE A 389 22.95 2.62 34.93
N LEU A 390 23.30 1.80 33.93
CA LEU A 390 24.41 2.07 33.02
C LEU A 390 23.84 2.58 31.70
N ASN A 391 24.20 3.80 31.34
CA ASN A 391 23.75 4.49 30.14
C ASN A 391 24.94 4.81 29.22
N GLY A 392 24.84 4.46 27.93
CA GLY A 392 25.88 4.77 26.93
C GLY A 392 25.80 3.93 25.65
N THR A 393 26.59 4.30 24.64
CA THR A 393 26.73 3.56 23.36
C THR A 393 28.19 3.19 23.14
N GLY A 394 28.47 1.91 22.95
CA GLY A 394 29.83 1.38 22.79
C GLY A 394 29.98 -0.05 23.28
N ASN A 395 31.24 -0.47 23.46
CA ASN A 395 31.62 -1.83 23.81
C ASN A 395 31.62 -2.06 25.32
N LEU A 396 31.19 -3.26 25.71
CA LEU A 396 31.19 -3.81 27.07
C LEU A 396 31.85 -5.19 27.04
N PRO A 397 32.49 -5.62 28.15
CA PRO A 397 33.02 -6.98 28.26
C PRO A 397 31.88 -7.93 28.62
N GLY A 398 31.88 -9.15 28.09
CA GLY A 398 30.95 -10.18 28.57
C GLY A 398 31.45 -10.94 29.80
N THR A 399 32.77 -10.96 30.04
CA THR A 399 33.37 -11.52 31.26
C THR A 399 33.55 -10.44 32.33
N ASN A 400 33.45 -10.87 33.59
CA ASN A 400 33.60 -9.99 34.77
C ASN A 400 32.66 -8.78 34.75
N PHE A 401 31.57 -8.85 33.99
CA PHE A 401 30.44 -7.92 34.02
C PHE A 401 29.27 -8.70 34.60
N TYR A 402 28.80 -8.29 35.76
CA TYR A 402 27.75 -8.97 36.50
C TYR A 402 26.51 -8.10 36.61
N HIS A 403 25.36 -8.74 36.44
CA HIS A 403 24.06 -8.12 36.60
C HIS A 403 23.35 -8.69 37.84
N THR A 404 22.94 -7.79 38.71
CA THR A 404 22.27 -8.10 40.00
C THR A 404 21.05 -7.19 40.14
N ALA A 405 20.16 -7.30 39.16
CA ALA A 405 18.96 -6.49 38.90
C ALA A 405 19.23 -5.02 38.50
N GLY A 406 20.44 -4.73 38.00
CA GLY A 406 20.77 -3.45 37.38
C GLY A 406 20.15 -3.27 36.00
N THR A 407 19.98 -2.01 35.61
CA THR A 407 19.45 -1.58 34.31
C THR A 407 20.58 -1.29 33.34
N LEU A 408 20.48 -1.86 32.14
CA LEU A 408 21.21 -1.41 30.96
C LEU A 408 20.27 -0.53 30.14
N SER A 409 20.75 0.64 29.75
CA SER A 409 20.04 1.54 28.86
C SER A 409 21.02 1.97 27.78
N PRO A 410 21.00 1.38 26.57
CA PRO A 410 21.73 1.96 25.45
C PRO A 410 21.42 3.45 25.36
N GLY A 411 22.46 4.28 25.37
CA GLY A 411 22.36 5.74 25.45
C GLY A 411 22.52 6.42 24.11
N TYR A 412 22.25 7.72 24.00
CA TYR A 412 22.07 8.46 22.73
C TYR A 412 20.73 8.21 22.03
N SER A 413 19.80 7.53 22.70
CA SER A 413 18.36 7.48 22.41
C SER A 413 18.00 7.88 20.98
N PRO A 414 18.25 6.98 20.00
CA PRO A 414 18.67 5.57 20.17
C PRO A 414 20.18 5.28 20.23
N GLY A 415 20.52 4.18 20.91
CA GLY A 415 21.89 3.76 21.21
C GLY A 415 22.21 2.28 20.97
N LYS A 416 23.50 1.95 20.92
CA LYS A 416 23.99 0.57 20.72
C LYS A 416 25.01 0.15 21.77
N MET A 417 24.68 -0.87 22.56
CA MET A 417 25.64 -1.54 23.45
C MET A 417 26.10 -2.85 22.84
N THR A 418 27.41 -3.08 22.75
CA THR A 418 27.97 -4.33 22.19
C THR A 418 28.77 -5.07 23.24
N PHE A 419 28.33 -6.27 23.61
CA PHE A 419 29.09 -7.20 24.44
C PHE A 419 30.01 -8.04 23.56
N THR A 420 31.31 -7.99 23.86
CA THR A 420 32.37 -8.62 23.04
C THR A 420 32.49 -10.13 23.23
N THR A 421 31.78 -10.72 24.20
CA THR A 421 31.68 -12.17 24.44
C THR A 421 30.29 -12.54 24.94
N SER A 422 30.03 -13.84 25.18
CA SER A 422 28.79 -14.31 25.80
C SER A 422 28.50 -13.58 27.12
N SER A 423 27.22 -13.29 27.37
CA SER A 423 26.76 -12.48 28.50
C SER A 423 25.44 -13.02 29.08
N ASN A 424 25.28 -12.91 30.40
CA ASN A 424 24.11 -13.41 31.13
C ASN A 424 23.26 -12.25 31.67
N PHE A 425 22.05 -12.10 31.15
CA PHE A 425 21.08 -11.06 31.51
C PHE A 425 19.93 -11.57 32.38
N THR A 426 20.06 -12.78 32.97
CA THR A 426 18.99 -13.42 33.76
C THR A 426 18.51 -12.55 34.92
N ASN A 427 19.35 -11.67 35.46
CA ASN A 427 19.01 -10.72 36.52
C ASN A 427 19.27 -9.28 36.06
N SER A 428 18.74 -8.90 34.91
CA SER A 428 18.95 -7.56 34.32
C SER A 428 17.63 -6.92 33.93
N THR A 429 17.59 -5.60 34.00
CA THR A 429 16.58 -4.80 33.29
C THR A 429 17.20 -4.26 32.01
N LEU A 430 16.55 -4.49 30.88
CA LEU A 430 16.91 -3.90 29.59
C LEU A 430 15.93 -2.75 29.34
N SER A 431 16.40 -1.51 29.45
CA SER A 431 15.61 -0.32 29.18
C SER A 431 15.94 0.15 27.76
N MET A 432 14.97 0.01 26.86
CA MET A 432 15.16 0.25 25.42
C MET A 432 14.21 1.34 24.95
N GLU A 433 14.73 2.29 24.18
CA GLU A 433 13.97 3.34 23.52
C GLU A 433 13.89 3.10 22.01
N ALA A 434 12.76 3.44 21.40
CA ALA A 434 12.62 3.49 19.96
C ALA A 434 12.08 4.86 19.55
N ILE A 435 12.65 5.44 18.49
CA ILE A 435 12.17 6.67 17.84
C ILE A 435 11.68 6.43 16.40
N SER A 436 11.96 5.26 15.83
CA SER A 436 11.36 4.75 14.60
C SER A 436 11.29 3.21 14.65
N ALA A 437 10.40 2.57 13.88
CA ALA A 437 10.32 1.10 13.79
C ALA A 437 10.68 0.64 12.38
N GLY A 438 11.32 -0.54 12.29
CA GLY A 438 11.76 -1.12 11.01
C GLY A 438 13.07 -0.56 10.45
N GLY A 439 13.88 0.10 11.30
CA GLY A 439 15.14 0.75 10.91
C GLY A 439 16.42 0.03 11.36
N VAL A 440 17.48 0.82 11.60
CA VAL A 440 18.82 0.35 12.00
C VAL A 440 18.98 0.42 13.53
N GLY A 441 19.28 -0.73 14.15
CA GLY A 441 19.58 -0.80 15.59
C GLY A 441 20.78 0.07 15.97
N GLY A 442 20.59 0.89 17.00
CA GLY A 442 21.54 1.92 17.43
C GLY A 442 21.34 3.31 16.81
N ILE A 443 20.41 3.45 15.85
CA ILE A 443 20.07 4.73 15.21
C ILE A 443 18.57 5.01 15.34
N ASP A 444 17.74 4.02 15.08
CA ASP A 444 16.28 4.12 15.06
C ASP A 444 15.62 3.58 16.34
N TYR A 445 16.29 2.62 16.97
CA TYR A 445 15.91 2.02 18.24
C TYR A 445 17.14 1.50 18.98
N ASP A 446 17.04 1.41 20.30
CA ASP A 446 18.11 0.91 21.14
C ASP A 446 18.39 -0.56 20.82
N GLN A 447 19.67 -0.92 20.76
CA GLN A 447 20.06 -2.30 20.49
C GLN A 447 21.18 -2.76 21.42
N ILE A 448 21.03 -3.99 21.92
CA ILE A 448 22.10 -4.72 22.57
C ILE A 448 22.58 -5.83 21.63
N VAL A 449 23.87 -5.81 21.29
CA VAL A 449 24.50 -6.82 20.46
C VAL A 449 25.45 -7.66 21.29
N ILE A 450 25.43 -8.97 21.11
CA ILE A 450 26.31 -9.91 21.81
C ILE A 450 27.01 -10.75 20.75
N THR A 451 28.34 -10.77 20.74
CA THR A 451 29.08 -11.59 19.76
C THR A 451 28.97 -13.10 20.07
N GLY A 452 28.74 -13.46 21.33
CA GLY A 452 28.53 -14.84 21.80
C GLY A 452 27.07 -15.19 22.07
N THR A 453 26.85 -15.99 23.11
CA THR A 453 25.51 -16.38 23.59
C THR A 453 24.95 -15.34 24.55
N ALA A 454 23.69 -14.94 24.36
CA ALA A 454 22.93 -14.16 25.32
C ALA A 454 22.02 -15.09 26.13
N THR A 455 22.16 -15.08 27.46
CA THR A 455 21.26 -15.84 28.35
C THR A 455 20.25 -14.89 28.98
N VAL A 456 18.96 -15.18 28.85
CA VAL A 456 17.85 -14.48 29.51
C VAL A 456 17.03 -15.46 30.35
N GLY A 457 16.23 -14.98 31.29
CA GLY A 457 15.41 -15.86 32.11
C GLY A 457 14.33 -15.17 32.92
N ALA A 458 13.86 -15.85 33.96
CA ALA A 458 12.68 -15.46 34.73
C ALA A 458 12.78 -14.11 35.44
N SER A 459 14.00 -13.60 35.68
CA SER A 459 14.25 -12.30 36.32
C SER A 459 14.84 -11.26 35.36
N THR A 460 14.79 -11.53 34.05
CA THR A 460 15.07 -10.53 33.02
C THR A 460 13.83 -9.67 32.82
N TYR A 461 13.99 -8.35 32.84
CA TYR A 461 12.94 -7.38 32.57
C TYR A 461 13.26 -6.60 31.30
N LEU A 462 12.23 -6.30 30.50
CA LEU A 462 12.36 -5.53 29.28
C LEU A 462 11.38 -4.36 29.34
N ASN A 463 11.93 -3.15 29.42
CA ASN A 463 11.17 -1.92 29.52
C ASN A 463 11.34 -1.14 28.23
N LEU A 464 10.25 -0.95 27.48
CA LEU A 464 10.27 -0.27 26.19
C LEU A 464 9.69 1.16 26.32
N LYS A 465 10.35 2.13 25.69
CA LYS A 465 9.87 3.51 25.60
C LYS A 465 9.68 3.88 24.13
N PHE A 466 8.48 4.32 23.77
CA PHE A 466 8.15 4.75 22.42
C PHE A 466 7.91 6.25 22.40
N ASN A 467 8.79 7.01 21.74
CA ASN A 467 8.68 8.47 21.64
C ASN A 467 8.19 8.95 20.25
N TYR A 468 7.47 8.10 19.53
CA TYR A 468 6.99 8.34 18.16
C TYR A 468 5.77 7.46 17.84
N ALA A 469 4.97 7.91 16.89
CA ALA A 469 3.85 7.13 16.39
C ALA A 469 4.39 5.96 15.54
N VAL A 470 4.09 4.74 15.99
CA VAL A 470 4.50 3.52 15.30
C VAL A 470 3.37 3.03 14.42
N GLU A 471 3.71 2.58 13.21
CA GLU A 471 2.78 1.88 12.33
C GLU A 471 2.50 0.47 12.87
N CYS A 472 1.31 -0.06 12.55
CA CYS A 472 0.88 -1.37 13.00
C CYS A 472 1.90 -2.48 12.62
N LYS A 473 1.99 -3.53 13.45
CA LYS A 473 2.81 -4.75 13.21
C LYS A 473 4.28 -4.51 12.85
N THR A 474 4.80 -3.30 13.07
CA THR A 474 6.21 -3.05 12.81
C THR A 474 7.07 -3.83 13.80
N THR A 475 8.19 -4.38 13.30
CA THR A 475 9.10 -5.18 14.11
C THR A 475 10.48 -4.56 14.19
N PHE A 476 11.17 -4.76 15.32
CA PHE A 476 12.57 -4.38 15.49
C PHE A 476 13.30 -5.27 16.50
N ASP A 477 14.61 -5.40 16.33
CA ASP A 477 15.44 -6.38 17.01
C ASP A 477 16.28 -5.73 18.12
N VAL A 478 15.72 -5.69 19.33
CA VAL A 478 16.34 -5.04 20.52
C VAL A 478 17.56 -5.78 21.03
N LEU A 479 17.65 -7.09 20.76
CA LEU A 479 18.82 -7.89 21.11
C LEU A 479 19.18 -8.85 19.98
N THR A 480 20.45 -8.89 19.59
CA THR A 480 20.99 -9.86 18.63
C THR A 480 22.21 -10.56 19.21
N ALA A 481 22.30 -11.88 19.03
CA ALA A 481 23.37 -12.72 19.53
C ALA A 481 23.73 -13.84 18.53
N THR A 482 24.78 -14.62 18.80
CA THR A 482 25.00 -15.89 18.08
C THR A 482 23.91 -16.91 18.44
N SER A 483 23.46 -16.89 19.70
CA SER A 483 22.32 -17.66 20.19
C SER A 483 21.72 -16.97 21.41
N VAL A 484 20.40 -17.04 21.54
CA VAL A 484 19.63 -16.59 22.71
C VAL A 484 19.11 -17.82 23.45
N VAL A 485 19.48 -17.95 24.72
CA VAL A 485 19.06 -19.06 25.60
C VAL A 485 18.07 -18.52 26.63
N GLY A 486 16.92 -19.19 26.75
CA GLY A 486 15.83 -18.82 27.67
C GLY A 486 14.81 -17.86 27.04
N THR A 487 13.82 -17.46 27.84
CA THR A 487 12.77 -16.51 27.44
C THR A 487 12.53 -15.48 28.53
N ILE A 488 12.03 -14.30 28.13
CA ILE A 488 11.58 -13.25 29.03
C ILE A 488 10.09 -13.48 29.31
N PRO A 489 9.67 -13.65 30.58
CA PRO A 489 8.26 -13.80 30.92
C PRO A 489 7.42 -12.61 30.45
N THR A 490 6.19 -12.86 29.99
CA THR A 490 5.27 -11.80 29.53
C THR A 490 5.00 -10.73 30.61
N GLY A 491 4.94 -11.13 31.89
CA GLY A 491 4.78 -10.20 33.01
C GLY A 491 5.98 -9.30 33.29
N ASN A 492 7.15 -9.59 32.71
CA ASN A 492 8.36 -8.79 32.86
C ASN A 492 8.62 -7.87 31.66
N ILE A 493 7.70 -7.84 30.70
CA ILE A 493 7.75 -6.93 29.55
C ILE A 493 6.80 -5.78 29.84
N SER A 494 7.35 -4.57 29.88
CA SER A 494 6.58 -3.34 30.05
C SER A 494 6.88 -2.39 28.91
N PHE A 495 5.92 -1.52 28.59
CA PHE A 495 6.15 -0.43 27.66
C PHE A 495 5.44 0.84 28.11
N SER A 496 5.91 1.97 27.61
CA SER A 496 5.29 3.28 27.82
C SER A 496 5.37 4.10 26.54
N ASN A 497 4.31 4.84 26.25
CA ASN A 497 4.31 5.87 25.23
C ASN A 497 4.75 7.20 25.87
N VAL A 498 5.75 7.84 25.27
CA VAL A 498 6.22 9.18 25.60
C VAL A 498 5.93 10.06 24.38
N GLY A 499 5.53 11.32 24.59
CA GLY A 499 5.24 12.22 23.47
C GLY A 499 4.22 11.64 22.48
N PRO A 500 4.54 11.55 21.16
CA PRO A 500 3.63 11.05 20.11
C PRO A 500 3.45 9.52 20.06
N GLY A 501 3.94 8.76 21.05
CA GLY A 501 3.75 7.30 21.11
C GLY A 501 2.30 6.85 21.09
N ASN A 502 1.99 5.79 20.32
CA ASN A 502 0.63 5.26 20.10
C ASN A 502 0.54 3.72 20.25
N VAL A 503 1.53 3.08 20.86
CA VAL A 503 1.55 1.62 21.03
C VAL A 503 0.49 1.18 22.05
N ILE A 504 -0.30 0.17 21.73
CA ILE A 504 -1.34 -0.38 22.62
C ILE A 504 -1.02 -1.77 23.13
N ALA A 505 -0.18 -2.52 22.43
CA ALA A 505 0.33 -3.81 22.87
C ALA A 505 1.69 -4.11 22.23
N VAL A 506 2.46 -4.96 22.90
CA VAL A 506 3.75 -5.46 22.41
C VAL A 506 3.77 -6.98 22.54
N SER A 507 4.31 -7.66 21.53
CA SER A 507 4.68 -9.08 21.62
C SER A 507 6.17 -9.26 21.37
N VAL A 508 6.74 -10.31 21.98
CA VAL A 508 8.16 -10.67 21.86
C VAL A 508 8.27 -12.03 21.21
N SER A 509 9.19 -12.16 20.24
CA SER A 509 9.49 -13.41 19.56
C SER A 509 11.01 -13.64 19.46
N TYR A 510 11.39 -14.89 19.21
CA TYR A 510 12.79 -15.33 19.15
C TYR A 510 13.13 -15.95 17.79
N PRO A 511 13.05 -15.18 16.69
CA PRO A 511 13.27 -15.72 15.35
C PRO A 511 14.68 -16.28 15.24
N GLY A 512 14.80 -17.49 14.68
CA GLY A 512 16.09 -18.17 14.49
C GLY A 512 16.85 -18.53 15.77
N GLY A 513 16.27 -18.29 16.97
CA GLY A 513 16.93 -18.53 18.25
C GLY A 513 18.17 -17.67 18.51
N ASN A 514 18.33 -16.55 17.78
CA ASN A 514 19.51 -15.69 17.84
C ASN A 514 19.17 -14.20 18.08
N THR A 515 17.89 -13.88 18.21
CA THR A 515 17.38 -12.51 18.27
C THR A 515 16.23 -12.40 19.25
N ILE A 516 16.07 -11.26 19.92
CA ILE A 516 14.83 -10.87 20.63
C ILE A 516 14.16 -9.79 19.80
N ARG A 517 13.04 -10.15 19.16
CA ARG A 517 12.29 -9.28 18.27
C ARG A 517 11.03 -8.77 18.94
N ILE A 518 10.85 -7.46 18.88
CA ILE A 518 9.63 -6.77 19.30
C ILE A 518 8.70 -6.65 18.10
N THR A 519 7.42 -6.93 18.31
CA THR A 519 6.33 -6.57 17.38
C THR A 519 5.36 -5.67 18.11
N VAL A 520 5.08 -4.49 17.55
CA VAL A 520 4.13 -3.55 18.14
C VAL A 520 2.73 -3.73 17.55
N THR A 521 1.72 -3.43 18.34
CA THR A 521 0.33 -3.24 17.89
C THR A 521 -0.05 -1.79 18.15
N THR A 522 -0.52 -1.09 17.11
CA THR A 522 -0.94 0.32 17.19
C THR A 522 -2.27 0.51 16.44
N PRO A 523 -3.03 1.57 16.74
CA PRO A 523 -4.24 1.93 16.00
C PRO A 523 -3.95 2.74 14.73
N LEU A 524 -2.69 3.13 14.48
CA LEU A 524 -2.31 3.90 13.29
C LEU A 524 -1.94 2.96 12.15
N ASP A 525 -2.64 3.13 11.05
CA ASP A 525 -2.43 2.39 9.82
C ASP A 525 -2.56 3.35 8.63
N THR A 526 -1.42 3.59 7.97
CA THR A 526 -1.24 4.46 6.82
C THR A 526 -0.95 3.65 5.55
N LYS A 527 -0.94 2.31 5.65
CA LYS A 527 -0.53 1.46 4.53
C LYS A 527 -1.71 1.22 3.63
N ILE A 528 -1.53 1.54 2.35
CA ILE A 528 -2.53 1.25 1.33
C ILE A 528 -2.57 -0.27 1.11
N PRO A 529 -3.78 -0.88 1.02
CA PRO A 529 -3.93 -2.29 0.69
C PRO A 529 -3.17 -2.70 -0.58
N VAL A 530 -2.50 -3.85 -0.54
CA VAL A 530 -1.71 -4.35 -1.66
C VAL A 530 -2.55 -5.29 -2.53
N PHE A 531 -2.73 -4.92 -3.79
CA PHE A 531 -3.35 -5.74 -4.83
C PHE A 531 -2.69 -5.49 -6.18
N ASN A 532 -2.36 -6.56 -6.91
CA ASN A 532 -1.77 -6.46 -8.25
C ASN A 532 -2.89 -6.27 -9.29
N CYS A 533 -3.16 -5.03 -9.73
CA CYS A 533 -4.22 -4.76 -10.71
C CYS A 533 -4.05 -5.53 -12.04
N ALA A 534 -2.84 -5.97 -12.40
CA ALA A 534 -2.60 -6.73 -13.63
C ALA A 534 -3.21 -8.14 -13.61
N THR A 535 -3.61 -8.66 -12.45
CA THR A 535 -4.32 -9.95 -12.37
C THR A 535 -5.80 -9.84 -12.78
N LEU A 536 -6.34 -8.62 -12.88
CA LEU A 536 -7.69 -8.38 -13.38
C LEU A 536 -7.68 -8.37 -14.91
N THR A 537 -8.05 -9.50 -15.51
CA THR A 537 -8.24 -9.61 -16.95
C THR A 537 -9.62 -9.14 -17.37
N THR A 538 -9.77 -8.74 -18.63
CA THR A 538 -11.07 -8.47 -19.25
C THR A 538 -11.96 -9.72 -19.18
N ILE A 539 -13.22 -9.53 -18.77
CA ILE A 539 -14.25 -10.56 -18.76
C ILE A 539 -15.06 -10.41 -20.05
N ASN A 540 -15.18 -11.47 -20.84
CA ASN A 540 -15.99 -11.49 -22.04
C ASN A 540 -17.22 -12.36 -21.80
N TYR A 541 -18.39 -11.78 -22.01
CA TYR A 541 -19.67 -12.45 -21.99
C TYR A 541 -20.37 -12.26 -23.33
N ASN A 542 -21.37 -13.11 -23.55
CA ASN A 542 -22.29 -13.03 -24.65
C ASN A 542 -23.68 -12.62 -24.14
N THR A 543 -24.55 -12.12 -25.00
CA THR A 543 -25.94 -11.80 -24.64
C THR A 543 -26.71 -13.06 -24.23
N GLN A 544 -27.84 -12.88 -23.54
CA GLN A 544 -28.68 -13.97 -23.06
C GLN A 544 -30.14 -13.71 -23.44
N ALA A 545 -30.60 -14.37 -24.50
CA ALA A 545 -32.00 -14.35 -24.90
C ALA A 545 -32.96 -14.62 -23.72
N PRO A 546 -34.11 -13.90 -23.63
CA PRO A 546 -34.68 -13.01 -24.64
C PRO A 546 -34.19 -11.55 -24.56
N ASN A 547 -33.26 -11.21 -23.67
CA ASN A 547 -32.85 -9.82 -23.43
C ASN A 547 -31.44 -9.56 -23.99
N CYS A 548 -31.17 -8.33 -24.41
CA CYS A 548 -29.82 -7.91 -24.87
C CYS A 548 -28.87 -7.58 -23.70
N ILE A 549 -28.74 -8.50 -22.75
CA ILE A 549 -27.94 -8.35 -21.50
C ILE A 549 -27.35 -9.70 -21.09
N ASN A 550 -26.36 -9.71 -20.19
CA ASN A 550 -25.85 -10.92 -19.55
C ASN A 550 -26.04 -10.89 -18.03
N ASN A 551 -26.49 -11.96 -17.39
CA ASN A 551 -26.77 -12.02 -15.95
C ASN A 551 -25.77 -12.86 -15.13
N SER A 552 -24.53 -13.01 -15.62
CA SER A 552 -23.48 -13.75 -14.90
C SER A 552 -22.82 -12.90 -13.83
N ASP A 553 -22.61 -13.46 -12.64
CA ASP A 553 -21.92 -12.78 -11.55
C ASP A 553 -20.40 -12.70 -11.81
N VAL A 554 -19.79 -11.61 -11.34
CA VAL A 554 -18.34 -11.42 -11.37
C VAL A 554 -17.75 -11.71 -9.99
N ASN A 555 -16.72 -12.55 -9.95
CA ASN A 555 -16.02 -12.87 -8.71
C ASN A 555 -15.34 -11.63 -8.12
N MET A 556 -15.55 -11.42 -6.82
CA MET A 556 -14.96 -10.30 -6.09
C MET A 556 -13.47 -10.55 -5.78
N PRO A 557 -12.54 -9.66 -6.18
CA PRO A 557 -11.13 -9.77 -5.85
C PRO A 557 -10.85 -9.48 -4.36
N VAL A 558 -9.75 -10.03 -3.84
CA VAL A 558 -9.30 -9.85 -2.45
C VAL A 558 -7.88 -9.26 -2.44
N ALA A 559 -7.70 -8.11 -1.80
CA ALA A 559 -6.41 -7.50 -1.50
C ALA A 559 -5.88 -7.98 -0.14
N VAL A 560 -4.59 -7.78 0.11
CA VAL A 560 -3.98 -8.02 1.42
C VAL A 560 -3.44 -6.70 1.95
N ASP A 561 -3.86 -6.36 3.16
CA ASP A 561 -3.30 -5.28 3.95
C ASP A 561 -2.46 -5.82 5.11
N LEU A 562 -1.40 -5.09 5.46
CA LEU A 562 -0.46 -5.49 6.49
C LEU A 562 -1.11 -5.49 7.88
N CYS A 563 -1.96 -4.50 8.16
CA CYS A 563 -2.60 -4.29 9.46
C CYS A 563 -3.83 -5.19 9.63
N VAL A 564 -4.74 -5.12 8.67
CA VAL A 564 -6.08 -5.72 8.72
C VAL A 564 -6.12 -7.14 8.17
N GLY A 565 -5.18 -7.50 7.28
CA GLY A 565 -5.18 -8.79 6.57
C GLY A 565 -5.99 -8.71 5.27
N ASN A 566 -6.83 -9.70 4.99
CA ASN A 566 -7.54 -9.77 3.72
C ASN A 566 -8.67 -8.73 3.62
N ILE A 567 -8.74 -7.99 2.51
CA ILE A 567 -9.74 -6.96 2.22
C ILE A 567 -10.46 -7.30 0.92
N ASN A 568 -11.77 -7.44 0.98
CA ASN A 568 -12.61 -7.66 -0.19
C ASN A 568 -12.76 -6.36 -1.00
N GLY A 569 -12.65 -6.44 -2.33
CA GLY A 569 -12.85 -5.30 -3.21
C GLY A 569 -14.32 -4.92 -3.37
N ILE A 570 -14.65 -3.65 -3.22
CA ILE A 570 -16.00 -3.12 -3.49
C ILE A 570 -16.03 -2.59 -4.92
N GLY A 571 -16.83 -3.23 -5.79
CA GLY A 571 -16.94 -2.87 -7.20
C GLY A 571 -18.00 -1.79 -7.44
N THR A 572 -17.64 -0.76 -8.20
CA THR A 572 -18.56 0.26 -8.73
C THR A 572 -18.53 0.23 -10.25
N ARG A 573 -19.70 0.21 -10.90
CA ARG A 573 -19.79 0.10 -12.37
C ARG A 573 -19.91 1.48 -13.02
N SER A 574 -19.37 1.63 -14.22
CA SER A 574 -19.45 2.88 -15.01
C SER A 574 -20.86 3.26 -15.44
N ASP A 575 -21.79 2.32 -15.44
CA ASP A 575 -23.22 2.50 -15.74
C ASP A 575 -24.07 2.80 -14.47
N ASN A 576 -23.42 2.93 -13.31
CA ASN A 576 -24.05 3.13 -11.99
C ASN A 576 -25.00 2.00 -11.54
N ALA A 577 -24.98 0.82 -12.17
CA ALA A 577 -25.74 -0.33 -11.69
C ALA A 577 -25.01 -1.03 -10.52
N THR A 578 -25.74 -1.84 -9.74
CA THR A 578 -25.12 -2.68 -8.69
C THR A 578 -24.25 -3.77 -9.31
N ILE A 579 -23.23 -4.25 -8.59
CA ILE A 579 -22.25 -5.21 -9.14
C ILE A 579 -22.87 -6.52 -9.65
N ASN A 580 -23.99 -6.96 -9.06
CA ASN A 580 -24.74 -8.16 -9.46
C ASN A 580 -25.95 -7.84 -10.37
N ALA A 581 -26.07 -6.62 -10.90
CA ALA A 581 -27.09 -6.32 -11.89
C ALA A 581 -26.71 -6.92 -13.25
N PRO A 582 -27.67 -7.20 -14.16
CA PRO A 582 -27.35 -7.61 -15.51
C PRO A 582 -26.39 -6.64 -16.22
N TRP A 583 -25.48 -7.18 -17.02
CA TRP A 583 -24.50 -6.45 -17.82
C TRP A 583 -25.13 -6.01 -19.14
N PRO A 584 -25.14 -4.70 -19.46
CA PRO A 584 -25.64 -4.22 -20.75
C PRO A 584 -24.69 -4.60 -21.89
N LEU A 585 -25.21 -4.61 -23.12
CA LEU A 585 -24.41 -4.74 -24.34
C LEU A 585 -23.27 -3.71 -24.38
N GLY A 586 -22.09 -4.15 -24.82
CA GLY A 586 -20.89 -3.32 -24.94
C GLY A 586 -19.96 -3.42 -23.73
N THR A 587 -19.14 -2.39 -23.51
CA THR A 587 -18.12 -2.38 -22.44
C THR A 587 -18.63 -1.66 -21.20
N THR A 588 -18.65 -2.36 -20.07
CA THR A 588 -18.84 -1.79 -18.73
C THR A 588 -17.52 -1.86 -17.96
N ILE A 589 -17.12 -0.76 -17.31
CA ILE A 589 -15.90 -0.71 -16.50
C ILE A 589 -16.29 -0.88 -15.03
N ILE A 590 -15.72 -1.89 -14.37
CA ILE A 590 -15.77 -2.02 -12.91
C ILE A 590 -14.56 -1.30 -12.32
N THR A 591 -14.80 -0.35 -11.41
CA THR A 591 -13.79 0.22 -10.52
C THR A 591 -13.86 -0.48 -9.17
N TRP A 592 -12.87 -1.32 -8.90
CA TRP A 592 -12.69 -2.01 -7.63
C TRP A 592 -11.97 -1.10 -6.63
N ASN A 593 -12.60 -0.84 -5.49
CA ASN A 593 -12.02 -0.12 -4.36
C ASN A 593 -11.71 -1.09 -3.23
N PHE A 594 -10.44 -1.18 -2.83
CA PHE A 594 -10.00 -1.90 -1.64
C PHE A 594 -9.73 -0.87 -0.55
N THR A 595 -10.63 -0.77 0.43
CA THR A 595 -10.55 0.19 1.54
C THR A 595 -10.37 -0.57 2.84
N ASP A 596 -9.31 -0.26 3.59
CA ASP A 596 -9.11 -0.83 4.93
C ASP A 596 -9.95 -0.14 6.00
N ALA A 597 -9.88 -0.65 7.24
CA ALA A 597 -10.59 -0.08 8.39
C ALA A 597 -10.11 1.35 8.77
N SER A 598 -8.94 1.73 8.28
CA SER A 598 -8.27 3.02 8.51
C SER A 598 -8.50 4.01 7.36
N SER A 599 -9.34 3.63 6.39
CA SER A 599 -9.71 4.40 5.19
C SER A 599 -8.59 4.60 4.16
N ASN A 600 -7.52 3.80 4.16
CA ASN A 600 -6.57 3.80 3.03
C ASN A 600 -7.16 3.03 1.85
N VAL A 601 -7.00 3.56 0.63
CA VAL A 601 -7.70 3.05 -0.57
C VAL A 601 -6.72 2.69 -1.69
N LYS A 602 -6.86 1.47 -2.23
CA LYS A 602 -6.30 1.05 -3.53
C LYS A 602 -7.43 0.92 -4.54
N THR A 603 -7.24 1.48 -5.73
CA THR A 603 -8.21 1.39 -6.83
C THR A 603 -7.64 0.63 -8.02
N CYS A 604 -8.42 -0.27 -8.61
CA CYS A 604 -8.10 -0.96 -9.87
C CYS A 604 -9.33 -0.99 -10.78
N THR A 605 -9.13 -1.01 -12.09
CA THR A 605 -10.22 -1.11 -13.07
C THR A 605 -10.22 -2.47 -13.78
N GLN A 606 -11.39 -2.99 -14.11
CA GLN A 606 -11.59 -4.20 -14.88
C GLN A 606 -12.70 -4.00 -15.91
N ASN A 607 -12.49 -4.46 -17.15
CA ASN A 607 -13.51 -4.38 -18.19
C ASN A 607 -14.38 -5.64 -18.19
N VAL A 608 -15.69 -5.45 -18.31
CA VAL A 608 -16.66 -6.48 -18.70
C VAL A 608 -17.19 -6.09 -20.07
N ILE A 609 -17.03 -6.98 -21.05
CA ILE A 609 -17.51 -6.78 -22.41
C ILE A 609 -18.60 -7.80 -22.68
N VAL A 610 -19.80 -7.33 -23.00
CA VAL A 610 -20.90 -8.17 -23.48
C VAL A 610 -20.98 -7.98 -25.00
N ASN A 611 -20.80 -9.07 -25.74
CA ASN A 611 -20.95 -9.09 -27.19
C ASN A 611 -22.29 -9.72 -27.56
N ASP A 612 -22.89 -9.23 -28.64
CA ASP A 612 -24.12 -9.79 -29.20
C ASP A 612 -23.78 -11.01 -30.07
N ASP A 613 -24.25 -12.18 -29.68
CA ASP A 613 -24.09 -13.44 -30.42
C ASP A 613 -25.43 -14.12 -30.72
N ASP A 614 -26.54 -13.46 -30.38
CA ASP A 614 -27.87 -13.99 -30.64
C ASP A 614 -28.22 -13.75 -32.11
N ILE A 615 -28.81 -14.75 -32.77
CA ILE A 615 -29.22 -14.63 -34.18
C ILE A 615 -30.64 -14.06 -34.29
N PRO A 616 -30.96 -13.32 -35.38
CA PRO A 616 -32.33 -12.91 -35.62
C PRO A 616 -33.29 -14.07 -35.90
N LEU A 617 -34.55 -13.87 -35.50
CA LEU A 617 -35.66 -14.76 -35.81
C LEU A 617 -36.47 -14.23 -37.01
N ILE A 618 -36.47 -14.97 -38.11
CA ILE A 618 -37.35 -14.72 -39.27
C ILE A 618 -38.66 -15.50 -39.11
N ILE A 619 -39.79 -14.82 -39.33
CA ILE A 619 -41.13 -15.39 -39.36
C ILE A 619 -41.72 -15.15 -40.76
N ARG A 620 -41.94 -16.21 -41.54
CA ARG A 620 -42.59 -16.13 -42.86
C ARG A 620 -44.05 -15.72 -42.72
N ASN A 621 -44.48 -14.73 -43.50
CA ASN A 621 -45.89 -14.37 -43.62
C ASN A 621 -46.59 -15.30 -44.61
N GLY A 622 -47.89 -15.56 -44.44
CA GLY A 622 -48.66 -16.39 -45.38
C GLY A 622 -48.24 -17.86 -45.42
N LEU A 623 -48.68 -18.57 -46.46
CA LEU A 623 -48.51 -20.02 -46.57
C LEU A 623 -47.05 -20.42 -46.86
N VAL A 624 -46.67 -21.62 -46.39
CA VAL A 624 -45.36 -22.25 -46.67
C VAL A 624 -45.28 -22.80 -48.08
N ILE A 625 -46.41 -23.26 -48.61
CA ILE A 625 -46.59 -23.75 -49.97
C ILE A 625 -47.71 -22.92 -50.59
N VAL A 626 -47.47 -22.39 -51.78
CA VAL A 626 -48.48 -21.67 -52.58
C VAL A 626 -48.62 -22.39 -53.91
N ASP A 627 -49.81 -22.93 -54.17
CA ASP A 627 -50.18 -23.59 -55.42
C ASP A 627 -50.90 -22.61 -56.35
N ILE A 628 -50.44 -22.53 -57.59
CA ILE A 628 -51.04 -21.71 -58.65
C ILE A 628 -51.01 -22.46 -59.98
N CYS A 629 -51.90 -22.10 -60.90
CA CYS A 629 -51.89 -22.61 -62.26
C CYS A 629 -50.94 -21.79 -63.15
N GLU A 630 -50.50 -22.38 -64.25
CA GLU A 630 -49.69 -21.71 -65.25
C GLU A 630 -50.35 -20.39 -65.70
N ASN A 631 -49.57 -19.31 -65.68
CA ASN A 631 -49.95 -17.92 -65.97
C ASN A 631 -50.86 -17.23 -64.94
N ASP A 632 -51.13 -17.85 -63.79
CA ASP A 632 -51.74 -17.14 -62.66
C ASP A 632 -50.82 -16.03 -62.13
N THR A 633 -51.41 -15.05 -61.44
CA THR A 633 -50.67 -13.99 -60.76
C THR A 633 -50.13 -14.47 -59.41
N TYR A 634 -48.81 -14.40 -59.20
CA TYR A 634 -48.16 -14.65 -57.91
C TYR A 634 -47.64 -13.36 -57.27
N ILE A 635 -48.04 -13.08 -56.03
CA ILE A 635 -47.49 -12.00 -55.20
C ILE A 635 -46.94 -12.63 -53.93
N ASP A 636 -45.66 -12.38 -53.65
CA ASP A 636 -45.02 -12.88 -52.43
C ASP A 636 -45.54 -12.14 -51.19
N ALA A 637 -45.80 -12.87 -50.10
CA ALA A 637 -46.34 -12.26 -48.86
C ALA A 637 -45.23 -11.79 -47.90
N GLY A 638 -43.97 -12.05 -48.25
CA GLY A 638 -42.80 -11.67 -47.47
C GLY A 638 -42.63 -12.45 -46.17
N ALA A 639 -41.80 -11.88 -45.30
CA ALA A 639 -41.52 -12.34 -43.95
C ALA A 639 -41.29 -11.13 -43.03
N THR A 640 -41.37 -11.33 -41.71
CA THR A 640 -40.92 -10.38 -40.68
C THR A 640 -39.67 -10.92 -40.00
N ALA A 641 -38.83 -10.05 -39.45
CA ALA A 641 -37.66 -10.44 -38.68
C ALA A 641 -37.50 -9.60 -37.41
N ASN A 642 -37.20 -10.28 -36.31
CA ASN A 642 -36.97 -9.67 -35.02
C ASN A 642 -35.70 -10.22 -34.37
N ASP A 643 -35.01 -9.36 -33.66
CA ASP A 643 -33.78 -9.64 -32.93
C ASP A 643 -33.89 -9.08 -31.49
N ASN A 644 -33.26 -9.71 -30.50
CA ASN A 644 -33.35 -9.26 -29.10
C ASN A 644 -32.54 -7.99 -28.82
N CYS A 645 -31.49 -7.71 -29.59
CA CYS A 645 -30.64 -6.53 -29.48
C CYS A 645 -31.06 -5.42 -30.45
N ASP A 646 -31.39 -5.77 -31.69
CA ASP A 646 -31.74 -4.80 -32.75
C ASP A 646 -33.25 -4.58 -32.94
N GLY A 647 -34.09 -5.34 -32.25
CA GLY A 647 -35.54 -5.14 -32.25
C GLY A 647 -36.21 -5.64 -33.53
N ASN A 648 -36.83 -4.76 -34.32
CA ASN A 648 -37.49 -5.15 -35.59
C ASN A 648 -36.61 -4.79 -36.78
N ILE A 649 -36.08 -5.80 -37.45
CA ILE A 649 -35.19 -5.67 -38.61
C ILE A 649 -35.82 -6.20 -39.89
N THR A 650 -37.15 -6.26 -39.95
CA THR A 650 -37.92 -6.76 -41.11
C THR A 650 -37.52 -6.07 -42.42
N THR A 651 -37.21 -4.77 -42.40
CA THR A 651 -36.79 -4.02 -43.59
C THR A 651 -35.47 -4.47 -44.18
N ASN A 652 -34.65 -5.18 -43.41
CA ASN A 652 -33.32 -5.63 -43.80
C ASN A 652 -33.34 -7.03 -44.42
N ILE A 653 -34.51 -7.69 -44.46
CA ILE A 653 -34.65 -9.00 -45.09
C ILE A 653 -34.30 -8.90 -46.57
N VAL A 654 -33.29 -9.65 -46.98
CA VAL A 654 -32.95 -9.90 -48.37
C VAL A 654 -33.80 -11.05 -48.88
N THR A 655 -34.68 -10.75 -49.84
CA THR A 655 -35.56 -11.75 -50.47
C THR A 655 -35.02 -12.14 -51.85
N PHE A 656 -34.85 -13.43 -52.10
CA PHE A 656 -34.59 -13.95 -53.45
C PHE A 656 -35.80 -14.74 -53.94
N ASN A 657 -36.46 -14.24 -54.98
CA ASN A 657 -37.69 -14.79 -55.54
C ASN A 657 -37.51 -15.15 -57.03
N PRO A 658 -37.25 -16.43 -57.36
CA PRO A 658 -37.05 -16.88 -58.73
C PRO A 658 -38.34 -17.32 -59.45
N VAL A 659 -39.52 -17.11 -58.86
CA VAL A 659 -40.80 -17.65 -59.37
C VAL A 659 -41.11 -17.09 -60.77
N ASN A 660 -41.34 -18.00 -61.72
CA ASN A 660 -41.82 -17.67 -63.06
C ASN A 660 -43.12 -18.43 -63.33
N THR A 661 -44.26 -17.73 -63.33
CA THR A 661 -45.59 -18.37 -63.41
C THR A 661 -45.93 -18.92 -64.79
N SER A 662 -45.15 -18.58 -65.83
CA SER A 662 -45.34 -19.14 -67.18
C SER A 662 -44.60 -20.46 -67.41
N ILE A 663 -43.91 -21.01 -66.41
CA ILE A 663 -43.22 -22.28 -66.51
C ILE A 663 -43.68 -23.19 -65.36
N PRO A 664 -44.40 -24.29 -65.65
CA PRO A 664 -44.78 -25.26 -64.64
C PRO A 664 -43.54 -25.85 -63.95
N ALA A 665 -43.35 -25.53 -62.67
CA ALA A 665 -42.23 -25.95 -61.84
C ALA A 665 -42.49 -25.65 -60.36
N THR A 666 -41.64 -26.20 -59.49
CA THR A 666 -41.56 -25.80 -58.08
C THR A 666 -40.43 -24.81 -57.89
N TYR A 667 -40.74 -23.62 -57.38
CA TYR A 667 -39.81 -22.55 -57.09
C TYR A 667 -39.63 -22.39 -55.58
N THR A 668 -38.40 -22.09 -55.14
CA THR A 668 -38.10 -21.79 -53.74
C THR A 668 -37.75 -20.31 -53.58
N VAL A 669 -38.59 -19.58 -52.84
CA VAL A 669 -38.31 -18.21 -52.39
C VAL A 669 -37.56 -18.28 -51.06
N THR A 670 -36.45 -17.55 -50.92
CA THR A 670 -35.64 -17.51 -49.70
C THR A 670 -35.66 -16.12 -49.05
N TYR A 671 -35.75 -16.10 -47.73
CA TYR A 671 -35.66 -14.90 -46.88
C TYR A 671 -34.45 -15.03 -45.98
N ASN A 672 -33.57 -14.03 -46.01
CA ASN A 672 -32.36 -13.99 -45.19
C ASN A 672 -32.18 -12.61 -44.55
N VAL A 673 -31.62 -12.55 -43.35
CA VAL A 673 -31.27 -11.30 -42.69
C VAL A 673 -30.10 -11.53 -41.73
N SER A 674 -29.26 -10.51 -41.57
CA SER A 674 -28.28 -10.43 -40.50
C SER A 674 -28.57 -9.19 -39.66
N ASP A 675 -28.27 -9.27 -38.38
CA ASP A 675 -28.34 -8.13 -37.46
C ASP A 675 -27.16 -7.15 -37.66
N ALA A 676 -27.08 -6.12 -36.83
CA ALA A 676 -25.98 -5.14 -36.84
C ALA A 676 -24.66 -5.73 -36.33
N ALA A 677 -24.70 -6.75 -35.47
CA ALA A 677 -23.54 -7.50 -34.98
C ALA A 677 -23.00 -8.51 -36.02
N SER A 678 -23.66 -8.63 -37.18
CA SER A 678 -23.37 -9.58 -38.26
C SER A 678 -23.70 -11.05 -37.94
N ASN A 679 -24.53 -11.33 -36.93
CA ASN A 679 -25.07 -12.67 -36.72
C ASN A 679 -26.14 -12.95 -37.79
N ALA A 680 -26.01 -14.08 -38.48
CA ALA A 680 -26.90 -14.46 -39.58
C ALA A 680 -28.07 -15.29 -39.07
N ALA A 681 -29.29 -14.90 -39.43
CA ALA A 681 -30.49 -15.67 -39.14
C ALA A 681 -30.46 -17.05 -39.82
N ILE A 682 -31.19 -18.01 -39.24
CA ILE A 682 -31.52 -19.23 -39.96
C ILE A 682 -32.45 -18.86 -41.13
N GLN A 683 -32.02 -19.15 -42.36
CA GLN A 683 -32.78 -18.85 -43.57
C GLN A 683 -34.16 -19.53 -43.55
N VAL A 684 -35.20 -18.77 -43.91
CA VAL A 684 -36.57 -19.29 -44.04
C VAL A 684 -36.96 -19.32 -45.52
N THR A 685 -37.71 -20.34 -45.93
CA THR A 685 -38.13 -20.55 -47.32
C THR A 685 -39.64 -20.63 -47.50
N ARG A 686 -40.08 -20.36 -48.73
CA ARG A 686 -41.42 -20.65 -49.26
C ARG A 686 -41.30 -21.43 -50.57
N SER A 687 -42.15 -22.44 -50.74
CA SER A 687 -42.30 -23.19 -51.99
C SER A 687 -43.49 -22.66 -52.78
N VAL A 688 -43.31 -22.40 -54.07
CA VAL A 688 -44.38 -21.99 -54.99
C VAL A 688 -44.45 -23.01 -56.10
N ILE A 689 -45.59 -23.68 -56.24
CA ILE A 689 -45.80 -24.75 -57.22
C ILE A 689 -46.69 -24.19 -58.33
N VAL A 690 -46.16 -24.16 -59.55
CA VAL A 690 -46.89 -23.78 -60.76
C VAL A 690 -47.33 -25.04 -61.48
N HIS A 691 -48.63 -25.31 -61.49
CA HIS A 691 -49.24 -26.47 -62.14
C HIS A 691 -49.53 -26.21 -63.62
N PRO A 692 -49.32 -27.18 -64.53
CA PRO A 692 -49.67 -27.02 -65.94
C PRO A 692 -51.20 -26.98 -66.14
N LEU A 693 -51.66 -26.31 -67.20
CA LEU A 693 -53.08 -26.41 -67.61
C LEU A 693 -53.39 -27.81 -68.18
N PRO A 694 -54.59 -28.39 -67.95
CA PRO A 694 -54.94 -29.70 -68.49
C PRO A 694 -55.16 -29.66 -70.01
N ALA A 695 -54.59 -30.63 -70.72
CA ALA A 695 -54.75 -30.77 -72.18
C ALA A 695 -56.16 -31.29 -72.51
N THR A 696 -56.90 -30.58 -73.38
CA THR A 696 -58.26 -30.96 -73.80
C THR A 696 -58.33 -31.29 -75.30
N ILE A 697 -59.12 -32.30 -75.65
CA ILE A 697 -59.38 -32.77 -77.02
C ILE A 697 -60.88 -32.72 -77.27
N CYS A 698 -61.28 -32.17 -78.42
CA CYS A 698 -62.68 -31.98 -78.79
C CYS A 698 -63.19 -33.00 -79.82
N PRO A 699 -64.53 -33.24 -79.88
CA PRO A 699 -65.16 -34.00 -80.95
C PRO A 699 -64.93 -33.39 -82.34
N SER A 700 -65.13 -34.18 -83.39
CA SER A 700 -65.13 -33.70 -84.78
C SER A 700 -66.43 -33.00 -85.16
N ASP A 701 -66.37 -32.12 -86.16
CA ASP A 701 -67.54 -31.42 -86.69
C ASP A 701 -68.54 -32.38 -87.38
N PHE A 702 -69.85 -32.09 -87.32
CA PHE A 702 -70.89 -32.86 -88.00
C PHE A 702 -72.11 -32.03 -88.44
N THR A 703 -72.98 -32.61 -89.29
CA THR A 703 -74.17 -31.95 -89.88
C THR A 703 -75.47 -32.71 -89.58
N ILE A 704 -76.58 -32.02 -89.32
CA ILE A 704 -77.88 -32.61 -88.94
C ILE A 704 -79.10 -31.83 -89.48
N CYS A 705 -80.23 -32.50 -89.75
CA CYS A 705 -81.48 -31.86 -90.17
C CYS A 705 -82.14 -31.13 -88.98
N LYS A 706 -82.76 -29.96 -89.21
CA LYS A 706 -83.38 -29.14 -88.16
C LYS A 706 -84.51 -29.86 -87.42
N THR A 707 -85.24 -30.73 -88.12
CA THR A 707 -86.31 -31.54 -87.53
C THR A 707 -85.84 -32.93 -87.11
N SER A 708 -84.54 -33.21 -87.16
CA SER A 708 -83.98 -34.38 -86.47
C SER A 708 -84.12 -34.17 -84.96
N GLY A 709 -84.35 -35.25 -84.21
CA GLY A 709 -84.39 -35.19 -82.75
C GLY A 709 -83.05 -34.75 -82.13
N ASN A 710 -83.07 -34.52 -80.82
CA ASN A 710 -81.91 -34.11 -80.03
C ASN A 710 -80.72 -35.09 -80.13
N VAL A 711 -79.49 -34.56 -80.09
CA VAL A 711 -78.24 -35.33 -80.18
C VAL A 711 -77.44 -35.19 -78.89
N THR A 712 -77.07 -36.31 -78.27
CA THR A 712 -76.14 -36.28 -77.14
C THR A 712 -74.71 -36.00 -77.63
N LEU A 713 -74.07 -34.96 -77.10
CA LEU A 713 -72.68 -34.64 -77.41
C LEU A 713 -71.73 -35.56 -76.63
N SER A 714 -70.80 -36.18 -77.35
CA SER A 714 -69.79 -37.09 -76.80
C SER A 714 -68.51 -37.00 -77.61
N GLY A 715 -67.41 -37.56 -77.09
CA GLY A 715 -66.11 -37.60 -77.78
C GLY A 715 -65.08 -36.55 -77.33
N ALA A 716 -65.37 -35.75 -76.31
CA ALA A 716 -64.35 -34.89 -75.68
C ALA A 716 -63.52 -35.65 -74.64
N SER A 717 -62.26 -35.23 -74.45
CA SER A 717 -61.34 -35.78 -73.45
C SER A 717 -60.58 -34.63 -72.75
N PRO A 718 -60.29 -34.69 -71.43
CA PRO A 718 -60.64 -35.76 -70.47
C PRO A 718 -62.14 -35.83 -70.20
N VAL A 719 -62.67 -36.98 -69.76
CA VAL A 719 -64.11 -37.15 -69.46
C VAL A 719 -64.48 -36.41 -68.17
N GLY A 720 -65.68 -35.83 -68.12
CA GLY A 720 -66.23 -35.17 -66.92
C GLY A 720 -66.26 -33.64 -66.98
N GLY A 721 -65.83 -33.06 -68.09
CA GLY A 721 -66.00 -31.64 -68.39
C GLY A 721 -67.39 -31.30 -68.91
N SER A 722 -67.60 -30.04 -69.26
CA SER A 722 -68.91 -29.51 -69.68
C SER A 722 -68.87 -28.93 -71.08
N PHE A 723 -69.90 -29.23 -71.87
CA PHE A 723 -70.14 -28.60 -73.17
C PHE A 723 -71.03 -27.37 -73.02
N SER A 724 -70.73 -26.33 -73.78
CA SER A 724 -71.50 -25.09 -73.83
C SER A 724 -71.54 -24.53 -75.25
N GLY A 725 -72.62 -23.86 -75.63
CA GLY A 725 -72.83 -23.30 -76.96
C GLY A 725 -74.31 -23.22 -77.31
N ALA A 726 -74.63 -22.61 -78.45
CA ALA A 726 -76.01 -22.46 -78.90
C ALA A 726 -76.68 -23.83 -79.11
N GLY A 727 -77.90 -23.99 -78.60
CA GLY A 727 -78.63 -25.27 -78.65
C GLY A 727 -78.10 -26.37 -77.73
N VAL A 728 -77.04 -26.13 -76.94
CA VAL A 728 -76.51 -27.13 -76.00
C VAL A 728 -77.09 -26.90 -74.61
N SER A 729 -77.71 -27.94 -74.06
CA SER A 729 -78.15 -27.98 -72.67
C SER A 729 -77.97 -29.40 -72.13
N GLY A 730 -77.34 -29.53 -70.95
CA GLY A 730 -77.15 -30.83 -70.30
C GLY A 730 -76.32 -31.84 -71.12
N GLY A 731 -75.38 -31.37 -71.95
CA GLY A 731 -74.59 -32.22 -72.85
C GLY A 731 -75.37 -32.71 -74.08
N ILE A 732 -76.56 -32.18 -74.32
CA ILE A 732 -77.42 -32.51 -75.46
C ILE A 732 -77.52 -31.29 -76.36
N PHE A 733 -77.28 -31.48 -77.66
CA PHE A 733 -77.51 -30.49 -78.70
C PHE A 733 -78.91 -30.67 -79.30
N ASP A 734 -79.71 -29.61 -79.22
CA ASP A 734 -81.03 -29.52 -79.82
C ASP A 734 -80.94 -28.69 -81.13
N PRO A 735 -81.04 -29.34 -82.31
CA PRO A 735 -80.94 -28.64 -83.59
C PRO A 735 -82.12 -27.69 -83.86
N LEU A 736 -83.29 -27.93 -83.23
CA LEU A 736 -84.45 -27.06 -83.38
C LEU A 736 -84.24 -25.75 -82.62
N VAL A 737 -83.69 -25.83 -81.40
CA VAL A 737 -83.34 -24.66 -80.57
C VAL A 737 -82.14 -23.90 -81.16
N ALA A 738 -81.13 -24.62 -81.66
CA ALA A 738 -79.98 -24.00 -82.32
C ALA A 738 -80.40 -23.23 -83.59
N GLY A 739 -81.36 -23.77 -84.35
CA GLY A 739 -81.77 -23.21 -85.63
C GLY A 739 -80.78 -23.52 -86.76
N ALA A 740 -81.19 -23.27 -88.01
CA ALA A 740 -80.34 -23.55 -89.17
C ALA A 740 -79.10 -22.65 -89.19
N GLY A 741 -77.92 -23.22 -89.47
CA GLY A 741 -76.63 -22.52 -89.41
C GLY A 741 -75.50 -23.35 -88.79
N MET A 742 -74.33 -22.74 -88.65
CA MET A 742 -73.18 -23.33 -87.95
C MET A 742 -73.13 -22.86 -86.49
N HIS A 743 -72.89 -23.78 -85.56
CA HIS A 743 -72.85 -23.52 -84.12
C HIS A 743 -71.53 -24.00 -83.52
N THR A 744 -70.75 -23.10 -82.93
CA THR A 744 -69.51 -23.44 -82.21
C THR A 744 -69.83 -23.89 -80.79
N ILE A 745 -69.32 -25.06 -80.41
CA ILE A 745 -69.49 -25.66 -79.08
C ILE A 745 -68.13 -25.70 -78.39
N THR A 746 -68.09 -25.22 -77.14
CA THR A 746 -66.91 -25.21 -76.28
C THR A 746 -67.00 -26.32 -75.25
N TYR A 747 -65.90 -27.03 -75.05
CA TYR A 747 -65.68 -27.98 -73.97
C TYR A 747 -64.72 -27.41 -72.93
N SER A 748 -65.05 -27.55 -71.65
CA SER A 748 -64.19 -27.12 -70.53
C SER A 748 -63.98 -28.25 -69.53
N TYR A 749 -62.75 -28.38 -69.00
CA TYR A 749 -62.38 -29.39 -68.01
C TYR A 749 -61.49 -28.78 -66.92
N THR A 750 -61.79 -29.10 -65.66
CA THR A 750 -61.00 -28.70 -64.48
C THR A 750 -60.31 -29.94 -63.91
N ASP A 751 -59.00 -29.86 -63.71
CA ASP A 751 -58.23 -30.96 -63.13
C ASP A 751 -58.26 -30.98 -61.59
N ALA A 752 -57.53 -31.92 -60.99
CA ALA A 752 -57.47 -32.08 -59.53
C ALA A 752 -56.76 -30.92 -58.79
N ASN A 753 -55.95 -30.12 -59.50
CA ASN A 753 -55.28 -28.94 -58.96
C ASN A 753 -56.11 -27.66 -59.12
N GLY A 754 -57.31 -27.77 -59.71
CA GLY A 754 -58.20 -26.63 -59.97
C GLY A 754 -57.88 -25.87 -61.25
N CYS A 755 -56.93 -26.34 -62.07
CA CYS A 755 -56.56 -25.70 -63.33
C CYS A 755 -57.54 -26.05 -64.44
N ILE A 756 -57.91 -25.07 -65.27
CA ILE A 756 -58.97 -25.21 -66.29
C ILE A 756 -58.37 -25.22 -67.71
N GLY A 757 -58.69 -26.24 -68.48
CA GLY A 757 -58.38 -26.36 -69.91
C GLY A 757 -59.64 -26.37 -70.77
N THR A 758 -59.57 -25.84 -72.00
CA THR A 758 -60.72 -25.72 -72.91
C THR A 758 -60.40 -26.03 -74.37
N CYS A 759 -61.36 -26.57 -75.13
CA CYS A 759 -61.29 -26.75 -76.60
C CYS A 759 -62.65 -26.44 -77.28
N THR A 760 -62.70 -26.35 -78.63
CA THR A 760 -63.94 -26.03 -79.39
C THR A 760 -64.13 -26.87 -80.68
N PHE A 761 -65.38 -27.13 -81.09
CA PHE A 761 -65.78 -27.79 -82.37
C PHE A 761 -67.10 -27.21 -82.94
N VAL A 762 -67.54 -27.62 -84.15
CA VAL A 762 -68.70 -27.02 -84.87
C VAL A 762 -69.78 -28.04 -85.28
N ILE A 763 -71.05 -27.67 -85.11
CA ILE A 763 -72.22 -28.45 -85.56
C ILE A 763 -73.03 -27.63 -86.59
N THR A 764 -73.36 -28.22 -87.74
CA THR A 764 -74.13 -27.56 -88.83
C THR A 764 -75.56 -28.09 -88.94
N VAL A 765 -76.56 -27.21 -88.95
CA VAL A 765 -78.00 -27.58 -89.01
C VAL A 765 -78.66 -27.09 -90.32
N PHE A 766 -79.39 -27.96 -91.03
CA PHE A 766 -80.07 -27.64 -92.33
C PHE A 766 -81.60 -27.84 -92.32
N ASN A 767 -82.34 -27.22 -93.26
CA ASN A 767 -83.83 -27.27 -93.32
C ASN A 767 -84.39 -28.50 -94.08
N PRO A 768 -85.59 -29.03 -93.72
CA PRO A 768 -86.23 -30.16 -94.44
C PRO A 768 -86.75 -29.74 -95.83
N PRO A 769 -86.50 -30.51 -96.92
CA PRO A 769 -86.78 -30.04 -98.27
C PRO A 769 -88.09 -30.53 -98.94
N ILE A 770 -88.75 -31.60 -98.46
CA ILE A 770 -89.87 -32.25 -99.17
C ILE A 770 -91.21 -31.85 -98.57
N LEU A 771 -92.21 -31.46 -99.36
CA LEU A 771 -93.52 -31.00 -98.86
C LEU A 771 -94.62 -32.04 -99.16
N ASN A 772 -95.32 -32.49 -98.12
CA ASN A 772 -96.62 -33.13 -98.29
C ASN A 772 -97.70 -32.05 -98.25
N VAL A 773 -98.52 -31.94 -99.30
CA VAL A 773 -99.49 -30.84 -99.42
C VAL A 773 -100.71 -31.08 -98.54
N SER A 774 -101.05 -32.33 -98.22
CA SER A 774 -102.26 -32.65 -97.45
C SER A 774 -102.16 -32.24 -95.98
N ASP A 775 -101.00 -32.45 -95.36
CA ASP A 775 -100.71 -32.00 -94.00
C ASP A 775 -100.01 -30.63 -93.95
N ASN A 776 -99.55 -30.13 -95.10
CA ASN A 776 -98.76 -28.91 -95.23
C ASN A 776 -97.48 -28.95 -94.37
N MET A 777 -96.87 -30.13 -94.20
CA MET A 777 -95.63 -30.35 -93.47
C MET A 777 -94.44 -30.68 -94.39
N TYR A 778 -93.26 -30.24 -93.95
CA TYR A 778 -91.99 -30.54 -94.61
C TYR A 778 -91.26 -31.69 -93.92
N TYR A 779 -90.72 -32.60 -94.72
CA TYR A 779 -90.02 -33.81 -94.29
C TYR A 779 -88.58 -33.83 -94.80
N CYS A 780 -87.68 -34.47 -94.04
CA CYS A 780 -86.28 -34.58 -94.44
C CYS A 780 -86.11 -35.66 -95.53
N THR A 781 -87.03 -36.62 -95.64
CA THR A 781 -86.98 -37.71 -96.65
C THR A 781 -88.31 -37.95 -97.38
N LEU A 782 -88.25 -38.60 -98.56
CA LEU A 782 -89.43 -38.84 -99.40
C LEU A 782 -90.32 -39.96 -98.85
N SER A 783 -89.74 -40.96 -98.18
CA SER A 783 -90.53 -42.04 -97.57
C SER A 783 -91.34 -41.55 -96.37
N GLU A 784 -90.80 -40.62 -95.58
CA GLU A 784 -91.53 -39.94 -94.50
C GLU A 784 -92.74 -39.19 -95.05
N ALA A 785 -92.57 -38.45 -96.15
CA ALA A 785 -93.66 -37.72 -96.80
C ALA A 785 -94.74 -38.65 -97.37
N ILE A 786 -94.36 -39.79 -97.98
CA ILE A 786 -95.33 -40.78 -98.50
C ILE A 786 -96.11 -41.45 -97.37
N SER A 787 -95.42 -41.81 -96.28
CA SER A 787 -96.03 -42.48 -95.13
C SER A 787 -97.03 -41.58 -94.38
N ALA A 788 -96.83 -40.27 -94.43
CA ALA A 788 -97.69 -39.30 -93.77
C ALA A 788 -99.06 -39.11 -94.45
N SER A 789 -99.21 -39.45 -95.74
CA SER A 789 -100.48 -39.35 -96.46
C SER A 789 -101.47 -40.43 -96.01
N ASN A 790 -102.75 -40.07 -95.75
CA ASN A 790 -103.71 -40.93 -95.04
C ASN A 790 -105.01 -41.25 -95.80
N THR A 791 -105.26 -40.63 -96.95
CA THR A 791 -106.51 -40.80 -97.72
C THR A 791 -106.26 -41.45 -99.08
N ASP A 792 -107.33 -41.89 -99.74
CA ASP A 792 -107.28 -42.57 -101.04
C ASP A 792 -107.77 -41.69 -102.20
N ASP A 793 -107.69 -40.37 -102.01
CA ASP A 793 -108.41 -39.37 -102.80
C ASP A 793 -107.51 -38.64 -103.82
N GLY A 794 -106.25 -39.04 -103.98
CA GLY A 794 -105.30 -38.42 -104.92
C GLY A 794 -104.49 -37.27 -104.34
N GLU A 795 -104.05 -37.36 -103.07
CA GLU A 795 -103.30 -36.31 -102.37
C GLU A 795 -101.97 -35.92 -103.06
N GLU A 796 -101.62 -34.63 -103.02
CA GLU A 796 -100.41 -34.11 -103.70
C GLU A 796 -99.16 -34.15 -102.81
N ILE A 797 -98.11 -34.85 -103.24
CA ILE A 797 -96.77 -34.78 -102.65
C ILE A 797 -95.85 -34.00 -103.60
N ARG A 798 -95.25 -32.94 -103.08
CA ARG A 798 -94.33 -32.05 -103.79
C ARG A 798 -92.90 -32.43 -103.51
N VAL A 799 -92.28 -33.03 -104.52
CA VAL A 799 -90.93 -33.56 -104.43
C VAL A 799 -89.99 -32.58 -105.14
N PRO A 800 -88.92 -32.08 -104.49
CA PRO A 800 -87.92 -31.26 -105.16
C PRO A 800 -87.16 -32.06 -106.22
N ALA A 801 -86.68 -31.38 -107.27
CA ALA A 801 -85.78 -31.96 -108.28
C ALA A 801 -84.60 -32.69 -107.62
N GLY A 802 -84.31 -33.91 -108.09
CA GLY A 802 -83.27 -34.73 -107.50
C GLY A 802 -83.39 -36.21 -107.84
N THR A 803 -82.37 -36.95 -107.43
CA THR A 803 -82.29 -38.40 -107.61
C THR A 803 -82.54 -39.07 -106.25
N TYR A 804 -83.67 -39.75 -106.12
CA TYR A 804 -84.12 -40.46 -104.93
C TYR A 804 -83.89 -41.96 -105.14
N MET A 805 -82.72 -42.43 -104.73
CA MET A 805 -82.28 -43.82 -104.96
C MET A 805 -82.59 -44.78 -103.82
N ASP A 806 -83.46 -44.39 -102.90
CA ASP A 806 -83.88 -45.21 -101.76
C ASP A 806 -84.56 -46.52 -102.21
N ALA A 807 -84.81 -47.41 -101.24
CA ALA A 807 -85.53 -48.68 -101.46
C ALA A 807 -86.92 -48.44 -102.09
N CYS A 808 -87.47 -49.46 -102.76
CA CYS A 808 -88.78 -49.37 -103.44
C CYS A 808 -89.85 -48.72 -102.56
N LEU A 809 -90.33 -47.55 -103.00
CA LEU A 809 -91.32 -46.78 -102.29
C LEU A 809 -92.69 -47.41 -102.55
N MET A 810 -93.30 -47.96 -101.52
CA MET A 810 -94.63 -48.56 -101.60
C MET A 810 -95.69 -47.46 -101.60
N VAL A 811 -96.53 -47.46 -102.63
CA VAL A 811 -97.69 -46.59 -102.78
C VAL A 811 -98.93 -47.47 -102.78
N ASN A 812 -99.65 -47.47 -101.66
CA ASN A 812 -100.87 -48.25 -101.47
C ASN A 812 -102.14 -47.38 -101.46
N LYS A 813 -102.01 -46.12 -101.87
CA LYS A 813 -103.05 -45.10 -101.85
C LYS A 813 -103.08 -44.33 -103.16
N SER A 814 -104.22 -43.73 -103.49
CA SER A 814 -104.26 -42.81 -104.64
C SER A 814 -103.46 -41.54 -104.28
N LEU A 815 -102.33 -41.34 -104.96
CA LEU A 815 -101.42 -40.21 -104.73
C LEU A 815 -101.10 -39.49 -106.03
N LYS A 816 -100.86 -38.19 -105.91
CA LYS A 816 -100.36 -37.32 -106.96
C LYS A 816 -98.96 -36.83 -106.62
N PHE A 817 -97.97 -37.23 -107.39
CA PHE A 817 -96.62 -36.70 -107.21
C PHE A 817 -96.38 -35.53 -108.16
N THR A 818 -95.96 -34.40 -107.59
CA THR A 818 -95.65 -33.18 -108.35
C THR A 818 -94.20 -32.80 -108.17
N ALA A 819 -93.49 -32.66 -109.28
CA ALA A 819 -92.10 -32.26 -109.27
C ALA A 819 -92.00 -30.75 -109.06
N VAL A 820 -91.14 -30.33 -108.13
CA VAL A 820 -90.84 -28.93 -107.85
C VAL A 820 -89.42 -28.64 -108.30
N GLY A 821 -89.28 -27.82 -109.35
CA GLY A 821 -88.00 -27.24 -109.74
C GLY A 821 -87.13 -28.05 -110.70
N GLY A 822 -87.63 -29.13 -111.32
CA GLY A 822 -86.86 -29.89 -112.32
C GLY A 822 -87.17 -31.38 -112.38
N SER A 823 -86.27 -32.15 -113.00
CA SER A 823 -86.41 -33.60 -113.16
C SER A 823 -86.19 -34.36 -111.87
N ILE A 824 -87.02 -35.36 -111.64
CA ILE A 824 -86.96 -36.26 -110.50
C ILE A 824 -86.72 -37.65 -111.00
N ILE A 825 -85.70 -38.30 -110.46
CA ILE A 825 -85.41 -39.70 -110.75
C ILE A 825 -85.71 -40.47 -109.48
N ILE A 826 -86.70 -41.35 -109.53
CA ILE A 826 -87.07 -42.24 -108.44
C ILE A 826 -86.63 -43.64 -108.82
N ASN A 827 -85.91 -44.29 -107.92
CA ASN A 827 -85.39 -45.62 -108.18
C ASN A 827 -86.51 -46.63 -108.38
N CYS A 828 -87.47 -46.70 -107.46
CA CYS A 828 -88.53 -47.67 -107.57
C CYS A 828 -89.82 -47.23 -106.88
N PHE A 829 -90.94 -47.46 -107.56
CA PHE A 829 -92.28 -47.39 -106.98
C PHE A 829 -93.00 -48.74 -107.11
N GLU A 830 -93.73 -49.11 -106.07
CA GLU A 830 -94.64 -50.25 -106.09
C GLU A 830 -96.06 -49.76 -105.80
N MET A 831 -96.95 -49.85 -106.79
CA MET A 831 -98.35 -49.46 -106.66
C MET A 831 -99.23 -50.70 -106.47
N ASN A 832 -99.97 -50.74 -105.36
CA ASN A 832 -100.79 -51.90 -104.99
C ASN A 832 -102.20 -51.45 -104.55
N GLY A 833 -103.25 -51.92 -105.25
CA GLY A 833 -104.64 -51.73 -104.82
C GLY A 833 -105.67 -51.67 -105.94
N SER A 834 -106.72 -52.49 -105.85
CA SER A 834 -107.86 -52.43 -106.79
C SER A 834 -108.57 -51.08 -106.71
N GLY A 835 -108.63 -50.37 -107.85
CA GLY A 835 -109.31 -49.08 -107.97
C GLY A 835 -108.54 -47.88 -107.42
N LYS A 836 -107.22 -48.01 -107.20
CA LYS A 836 -106.34 -46.91 -106.77
C LYS A 836 -105.52 -46.35 -107.92
N ASP A 837 -105.32 -45.04 -107.91
CA ASP A 837 -104.68 -44.31 -108.99
C ASP A 837 -103.47 -43.52 -108.50
N MET A 838 -102.28 -43.84 -109.01
CA MET A 838 -101.10 -42.97 -108.86
C MET A 838 -101.00 -42.04 -110.07
N THR A 839 -101.02 -40.74 -109.81
CA THR A 839 -100.85 -39.70 -110.82
C THR A 839 -99.45 -39.11 -110.72
N LEU A 840 -98.72 -39.15 -111.83
CA LEU A 840 -97.39 -38.57 -111.92
C LEU A 840 -97.44 -37.28 -112.74
N GLY A 841 -97.00 -36.18 -112.14
CA GLY A 841 -96.80 -34.92 -112.85
C GLY A 841 -95.68 -35.00 -113.89
N SER A 842 -95.46 -33.91 -114.63
CA SER A 842 -94.33 -33.81 -115.58
C SER A 842 -92.98 -33.96 -114.87
N ASN A 843 -91.99 -34.50 -115.58
CA ASN A 843 -90.57 -34.61 -115.17
C ASN A 843 -90.21 -35.72 -114.16
N PHE A 844 -91.06 -36.71 -113.96
CA PHE A 844 -90.68 -37.93 -113.24
C PHE A 844 -90.04 -38.96 -114.18
N THR A 845 -88.93 -39.52 -113.74
CA THR A 845 -88.34 -40.75 -114.26
C THR A 845 -88.40 -41.79 -113.16
N ILE A 846 -89.03 -42.94 -113.43
CA ILE A 846 -89.09 -44.05 -112.48
C ILE A 846 -88.32 -45.20 -113.11
N ASN A 847 -87.30 -45.73 -112.43
CA ASN A 847 -86.49 -46.81 -113.01
C ASN A 847 -87.27 -48.14 -112.98
N THR A 848 -87.94 -48.45 -111.87
CA THR A 848 -88.74 -49.69 -111.71
C THR A 848 -90.14 -49.35 -111.22
N LEU A 849 -91.17 -49.84 -111.94
CA LEU A 849 -92.58 -49.65 -111.57
C LEU A 849 -93.30 -51.01 -111.53
N THR A 850 -93.80 -51.37 -110.35
CA THR A 850 -94.60 -52.59 -110.15
C THR A 850 -96.07 -52.21 -109.97
N LEU A 851 -96.97 -52.84 -110.74
CA LEU A 851 -98.42 -52.62 -110.66
C LEU A 851 -99.16 -53.92 -110.27
N THR A 852 -99.89 -53.87 -109.15
CA THR A 852 -100.78 -54.95 -108.71
C THR A 852 -102.19 -54.38 -108.48
N LEU A 853 -103.15 -54.70 -109.35
CA LEU A 853 -104.56 -54.26 -109.31
C LEU A 853 -104.81 -52.74 -109.39
N GLY A 854 -103.78 -51.89 -109.41
CA GLY A 854 -103.88 -50.43 -109.48
C GLY A 854 -103.63 -49.85 -110.88
N LYS A 855 -103.91 -48.55 -111.04
CA LYS A 855 -103.65 -47.81 -112.27
C LYS A 855 -102.62 -46.71 -112.03
N VAL A 856 -101.83 -46.44 -113.05
CA VAL A 856 -100.96 -45.27 -113.10
C VAL A 856 -101.39 -44.40 -114.26
N HIS A 857 -101.70 -43.15 -113.93
CA HIS A 857 -102.10 -42.15 -114.90
C HIS A 857 -100.88 -41.28 -115.21
N THR A 858 -100.31 -41.51 -116.39
CA THR A 858 -99.33 -40.62 -117.00
C THR A 858 -100.10 -39.74 -117.99
N ASN A 859 -100.39 -38.48 -117.65
CA ASN A 859 -101.16 -37.55 -118.50
C ASN A 859 -100.38 -37.19 -119.80
N GLY A 860 -100.22 -38.13 -120.73
CA GLY A 860 -99.64 -37.94 -122.06
C GLY A 860 -98.10 -37.96 -122.13
N TYR A 861 -97.41 -38.75 -121.31
CA TYR A 861 -95.94 -38.77 -121.30
C TYR A 861 -95.34 -40.19 -121.27
N ASN A 862 -94.40 -40.42 -122.19
CA ASN A 862 -93.75 -41.70 -122.46
C ASN A 862 -92.99 -42.28 -121.25
N LEU A 863 -93.34 -43.49 -120.80
CA LEU A 863 -92.43 -44.35 -120.03
C LEU A 863 -91.16 -44.56 -120.87
N LYS A 864 -89.98 -44.26 -120.30
CA LYS A 864 -88.72 -44.36 -121.05
C LYS A 864 -88.46 -45.81 -121.47
N CYS A 865 -87.92 -46.00 -122.67
CA CYS A 865 -87.42 -47.29 -123.13
C CYS A 865 -86.41 -47.84 -122.10
N GLY A 866 -86.69 -49.01 -121.52
CA GLY A 866 -85.93 -49.59 -120.41
C GLY A 866 -86.66 -49.59 -119.05
N THR A 867 -87.83 -48.98 -118.94
CA THR A 867 -88.69 -49.13 -117.75
C THR A 867 -89.17 -50.58 -117.66
N ILE A 868 -88.86 -51.26 -116.56
CA ILE A 868 -89.36 -52.61 -116.32
C ILE A 868 -90.77 -52.49 -115.74
N LEU A 869 -91.76 -52.93 -116.52
CA LEU A 869 -93.14 -53.00 -116.08
C LEU A 869 -93.48 -54.43 -115.67
N HIS A 870 -93.79 -54.62 -114.39
CA HIS A 870 -94.37 -55.85 -113.89
C HIS A 870 -95.88 -55.65 -113.70
N ALA A 871 -96.68 -56.37 -114.48
CA ALA A 871 -98.14 -56.34 -114.43
C ALA A 871 -98.66 -57.75 -114.11
N SER A 872 -99.53 -57.87 -113.09
CA SER A 872 -100.11 -59.15 -112.67
C SER A 872 -101.59 -59.00 -112.28
N GLY A 873 -102.47 -59.84 -112.87
CA GLY A 873 -103.93 -59.77 -112.68
C GLY A 873 -104.74 -60.12 -113.95
N SER A 874 -106.04 -60.40 -113.79
CA SER A 874 -106.96 -60.85 -114.86
C SER A 874 -107.57 -59.74 -115.73
N ASP A 875 -107.21 -58.48 -115.47
CA ASP A 875 -107.75 -57.33 -116.19
C ASP A 875 -106.92 -56.99 -117.44
N SER A 876 -107.61 -56.50 -118.47
CA SER A 876 -106.98 -55.93 -119.67
C SER A 876 -106.27 -54.62 -119.32
N TYR A 877 -104.94 -54.63 -119.35
CA TYR A 877 -104.11 -53.43 -119.16
C TYR A 877 -104.25 -52.51 -120.37
N VAL A 878 -104.74 -51.30 -120.12
CA VAL A 878 -104.86 -50.26 -121.14
C VAL A 878 -103.69 -49.31 -120.95
N ILE A 879 -102.67 -49.47 -121.80
CA ILE A 879 -101.69 -48.41 -122.06
C ILE A 879 -102.25 -47.66 -123.27
N THR A 880 -102.91 -46.53 -123.03
CA THR A 880 -103.32 -45.60 -124.10
C THR A 880 -102.32 -44.47 -124.17
N ASP A 881 -101.99 -44.10 -125.40
CA ASP A 881 -100.98 -43.12 -125.86
C ASP A 881 -100.62 -42.01 -124.85
#